data_AF-A0A1V5L0X8-F1
#
_entry.id   AF-A0A1V5L0X8-F1
#
_cell.length_a   1.000
_cell.length_b   1.000
_cell.length_c   1.000
_cell.angle_alpha   90.00
_cell.angle_beta   90.00
_cell.angle_gamma   90.00
#
_symmetry.space_group_name_H-M   'P 1'
#
loop_
_entity.id
_entity.type
_entity.pdbx_description
1 polymer ?
#
loop_
_entity_poly.entity_id
_entity_poly.type
_entity_poly.pdbx_seq_one_letter_code
_entity_poly.pdbx_strand_id
1 'polypeptide(L)'
;MYSRASATPTLQATNPTKVFLKQEFMVRFVNLTDALFYNMDLELHPGPYMNFKGKVHANGDIWVMSGGGLDFYNTVTAAGKIWHGYKYAYQQNPSSYQSGAHTNDVRFVNKSNSLVSMRINASNTNGSWVYNRPGNPVWLEESDKRWGGMVQDVAHEVKKRNPAGIPSYVPDNPNTPANELENHAYAIIEPLLPFGHVNRKSDAGRQQKFNARACLVFRVENAVPGPNVHDGLTIRAYTWARTTSTRPINSQAPFDGTMQLDGNGDPTLVPVYVPPGLIGAMNSAGAPATRTVTYYDTTLATNVNQVIRTYISNATDDRMPEAFVISGSNITRGMRDGRELVNLSPITIDIGRLRELVDPRAHPARNADKMSDFWIDPADPTHTVTFDPKTQWNGTIYVQFPTGPATARVDNIVATRVKNLGISGTTNLSLQVVNGHKIPNAPTENDTTVSAGDRFKNPNPGFTVATNGPLYLIGNYNSDGIQATGAADVPDTWIDAKSRPYLEPPAGIACDSFTILSKNWIPGPQDIDGIAGRDGGGTIRHNRLLSNTNSNMTNRNSDFTELSVSVLTGLKPTNYSSTVISGGAHNFPRFLEDWSGGIKCRLRTSLNAMFESEAHTAAMPAAPGYYDPPNRDWGQPDQAANPNLVMIPPGWIQVIDFRMGGITPLNEAAYEAEVASLR
;
A
#
# COMPACT_ATOMS: atom_id res chain seq x y z
N MET A 1 17.98 -29.88 9.86
CA MET A 1 18.87 -29.82 11.04
C MET A 1 18.86 -31.17 11.74
N TYR A 2 20.01 -31.59 12.26
CA TYR A 2 20.17 -32.85 12.97
C TYR A 2 20.88 -32.58 14.31
N SER A 3 20.24 -32.91 15.42
CA SER A 3 20.73 -32.65 16.78
C SER A 3 20.90 -33.94 17.55
N ARG A 4 21.94 -34.01 18.39
CA ARG A 4 22.16 -35.11 19.34
C ARG A 4 22.39 -34.54 20.73
N ALA A 5 21.78 -35.16 21.73
CA ALA A 5 22.02 -34.85 23.14
C ALA A 5 22.28 -36.14 23.91
N SER A 6 23.15 -36.08 24.93
CA SER A 6 23.46 -37.20 25.80
C SER A 6 23.38 -36.75 27.25
N ALA A 7 22.64 -37.47 28.07
CA ALA A 7 22.60 -37.29 29.51
C ALA A 7 23.15 -38.54 30.20
N THR A 8 24.06 -38.34 31.15
CA THR A 8 24.69 -39.42 31.92
C THR A 8 24.10 -39.41 33.32
N PRO A 9 23.24 -40.37 33.69
CA PRO A 9 22.63 -40.39 35.02
C PRO A 9 23.68 -40.65 36.10
N THR A 10 23.60 -39.93 37.22
CA THR A 10 24.52 -40.08 38.37
C THR A 10 24.56 -41.51 38.92
N LEU A 11 23.46 -42.25 38.80
CA LEU A 11 23.31 -43.63 39.26
C LEU A 11 23.71 -44.69 38.22
N GLN A 12 23.97 -44.30 36.97
CA GLN A 12 24.31 -45.20 35.86
C GLN A 12 25.30 -44.55 34.88
N ALA A 13 26.44 -44.10 35.43
CA ALA A 13 27.42 -43.31 34.69
C ALA A 13 28.00 -43.98 33.42
N THR A 14 27.88 -45.30 33.30
CA THR A 14 28.37 -46.08 32.15
C THR A 14 27.33 -46.25 31.03
N ASN A 15 26.07 -45.87 31.25
CA ASN A 15 24.98 -46.00 30.28
C ASN A 15 24.30 -44.63 30.04
N PRO A 16 24.88 -43.76 29.20
CA PRO A 16 24.28 -42.48 28.88
C PRO A 16 23.00 -42.66 28.05
N THR A 17 21.94 -41.97 28.43
CA THR A 17 20.73 -41.84 27.61
C THR A 17 21.01 -40.84 26.49
N LYS A 18 20.86 -41.28 25.24
CA LYS A 18 21.02 -40.44 24.06
C LYS A 18 19.67 -40.14 23.41
N VAL A 19 19.51 -38.92 22.90
CA VAL A 19 18.38 -38.51 22.08
C VAL A 19 18.92 -37.96 20.77
N PHE A 20 18.36 -38.42 19.65
CA PHE A 20 18.67 -37.95 18.31
C PHE A 20 17.41 -37.36 17.69
N LEU A 21 17.51 -36.15 17.15
CA LEU A 21 16.38 -35.42 16.58
C LEU A 21 16.71 -34.95 15.17
N LYS A 22 15.74 -35.10 14.27
CA LYS A 22 15.68 -34.41 12.99
C LYS A 22 14.67 -33.28 13.08
N GLN A 23 15.04 -32.13 12.54
CA GLN A 23 14.13 -31.00 12.37
C GLN A 23 14.20 -30.52 10.93
N GLU A 24 13.04 -30.42 10.28
CA GLU A 24 12.94 -29.87 8.94
C GLU A 24 13.03 -28.35 8.99
N PHE A 25 13.70 -27.74 8.01
CA PHE A 25 13.78 -26.29 7.86
C PHE A 25 13.45 -25.94 6.42
N MET A 26 12.49 -25.05 6.23
CA MET A 26 12.03 -24.62 4.91
C MET A 26 12.27 -23.13 4.74
N VAL A 27 12.91 -22.77 3.61
CA VAL A 27 13.02 -21.40 3.12
C VAL A 27 12.08 -21.27 1.94
N ARG A 28 11.14 -20.31 1.97
CA ARG A 28 10.13 -20.15 0.93
C ARG A 28 9.91 -18.68 0.60
N PHE A 29 9.61 -18.39 -0.66
CA PHE A 29 9.04 -17.10 -1.04
C PHE A 29 7.53 -17.16 -0.80
N VAL A 30 7.04 -16.28 0.06
CA VAL A 30 5.62 -16.16 0.36
C VAL A 30 5.17 -14.76 0.02
N ASN A 31 3.96 -14.64 -0.50
CA ASN A 31 3.36 -13.32 -0.64
C ASN A 31 3.21 -12.70 0.74
N LEU A 32 3.46 -11.39 0.82
CA LEU A 32 3.31 -10.68 2.06
C LEU A 32 1.81 -10.54 2.37
N THR A 33 1.35 -11.21 3.44
CA THR A 33 -0.06 -11.30 3.81
C THR A 33 -0.35 -10.94 5.26
N ASP A 34 0.63 -10.46 6.03
CA ASP A 34 0.40 -10.02 7.40
C ASP A 34 -0.52 -8.79 7.40
N ALA A 35 -1.42 -8.69 8.37
CA ALA A 35 -2.31 -7.53 8.49
C ALA A 35 -1.51 -6.26 8.79
N LEU A 36 -0.41 -6.39 9.53
CA LEU A 36 0.58 -5.34 9.75
C LEU A 36 2.00 -5.91 9.61
N PHE A 37 2.77 -5.39 8.68
CA PHE A 37 4.16 -5.77 8.45
C PHE A 37 5.07 -4.55 8.44
N TYR A 38 6.13 -4.58 9.23
CA TYR A 38 7.15 -3.52 9.22
C TYR A 38 8.50 -4.14 8.88
N ASN A 39 9.12 -3.69 7.79
CA ASN A 39 10.51 -4.02 7.46
C ASN A 39 11.52 -3.32 8.39
N MET A 40 11.03 -2.41 9.23
CA MET A 40 11.75 -1.62 10.22
C MET A 40 11.11 -1.81 11.61
N ASP A 41 11.42 -0.94 12.57
CA ASP A 41 10.74 -0.98 13.86
C ASP A 41 9.26 -0.57 13.72
N LEU A 42 8.38 -1.30 14.37
CA LEU A 42 6.96 -0.99 14.49
C LEU A 42 6.71 -0.22 15.79
N GLU A 43 5.96 0.87 15.71
CA GLU A 43 5.49 1.64 16.86
C GLU A 43 3.96 1.68 16.86
N LEU A 44 3.31 1.38 17.98
CA LEU A 44 1.86 1.46 18.08
C LEU A 44 1.45 2.00 19.47
N HIS A 45 0.94 3.23 19.48
CA HIS A 45 0.55 3.94 20.70
C HIS A 45 -0.74 4.75 20.48
N PRO A 46 -1.87 4.09 20.17
CA PRO A 46 -3.10 4.80 19.80
C PRO A 46 -3.68 5.57 21.01
N GLY A 47 -4.14 6.79 20.76
CA GLY A 47 -4.87 7.59 21.76
C GLY A 47 -6.24 6.98 22.06
N PRO A 48 -7.14 6.87 21.06
CA PRO A 48 -8.38 6.09 21.18
C PRO A 48 -8.13 4.58 21.33
N TYR A 49 -9.13 3.84 21.78
CA TYR A 49 -9.11 2.38 21.82
C TYR A 49 -8.92 1.80 20.40
N MET A 50 -8.04 0.82 20.25
CA MET A 50 -7.74 0.20 18.97
C MET A 50 -7.74 -1.33 19.07
N ASN A 51 -8.52 -1.95 18.20
CA ASN A 51 -8.44 -3.38 17.93
C ASN A 51 -7.64 -3.60 16.66
N PHE A 52 -6.78 -4.62 16.66
CA PHE A 52 -6.10 -5.06 15.45
C PHE A 52 -6.33 -6.55 15.23
N LYS A 53 -6.97 -6.89 14.11
CA LYS A 53 -7.29 -8.28 13.74
C LYS A 53 -6.39 -8.74 12.61
N GLY A 54 -5.75 -9.90 12.78
CA GLY A 54 -4.79 -10.45 11.81
C GLY A 54 -3.34 -10.35 12.29
N LYS A 55 -2.45 -11.05 11.57
CA LYS A 55 -1.06 -11.25 11.99
C LYS A 55 -0.25 -9.95 11.95
N VAL A 56 0.63 -9.77 12.93
CA VAL A 56 1.53 -8.63 13.04
C VAL A 56 2.98 -9.12 13.04
N HIS A 57 3.81 -8.51 12.21
CA HIS A 57 5.24 -8.80 12.15
C HIS A 57 6.09 -7.54 12.01
N ALA A 58 7.24 -7.49 12.69
CA ALA A 58 8.28 -6.51 12.43
C ALA A 58 9.65 -7.19 12.24
N ASN A 59 10.40 -6.77 11.22
CA ASN A 59 11.81 -7.13 11.03
C ASN A 59 12.72 -6.40 12.04
N GLY A 60 12.25 -5.30 12.63
CA GLY A 60 12.89 -4.61 13.75
C GLY A 60 12.21 -4.90 15.09
N ASP A 61 12.32 -3.96 16.01
CA ASP A 61 11.64 -3.98 17.30
C ASP A 61 10.15 -3.61 17.17
N ILE A 62 9.32 -4.10 18.09
CA ILE A 62 7.93 -3.67 18.25
C ILE A 62 7.80 -2.87 19.54
N TRP A 63 7.29 -1.64 19.45
CA TRP A 63 7.02 -0.75 20.58
C TRP A 63 5.52 -0.55 20.73
N VAL A 64 4.96 -0.99 21.87
CA VAL A 64 3.53 -0.89 22.14
C VAL A 64 3.23 -0.15 23.44
N MET A 65 2.14 0.62 23.44
CA MET A 65 1.47 1.19 24.62
C MET A 65 0.08 1.68 24.19
N SER A 66 -0.76 2.17 25.09
CA SER A 66 -2.08 2.65 24.69
C SER A 66 -2.63 3.79 25.55
N GLY A 67 -3.32 4.73 24.89
CA GLY A 67 -4.09 5.79 25.52
C GLY A 67 -5.47 5.33 25.95
N GLY A 68 -6.15 4.53 25.13
CA GLY A 68 -7.51 4.04 25.40
C GLY A 68 -7.61 2.52 25.56
N GLY A 69 -6.55 1.78 25.23
CA GLY A 69 -6.53 0.31 25.11
C GLY A 69 -6.05 -0.14 23.73
N LEU A 70 -5.30 -1.23 23.67
CA LEU A 70 -4.80 -1.82 22.43
C LEU A 70 -4.88 -3.35 22.48
N ASP A 71 -5.65 -3.95 21.56
CA ASP A 71 -5.88 -5.39 21.54
C ASP A 71 -5.42 -6.01 20.22
N PHE A 72 -4.64 -7.09 20.32
CA PHE A 72 -4.23 -7.92 19.19
C PHE A 72 -4.96 -9.26 19.23
N TYR A 73 -5.68 -9.57 18.14
CA TYR A 73 -6.49 -10.78 18.01
C TYR A 73 -5.79 -11.90 17.20
N ASN A 74 -4.49 -11.77 16.93
CA ASN A 74 -3.72 -12.78 16.23
C ASN A 74 -2.25 -12.74 16.66
N THR A 75 -1.42 -13.58 16.05
CA THR A 75 0.00 -13.68 16.36
C THR A 75 0.72 -12.34 16.15
N VAL A 76 1.57 -11.96 17.11
CA VAL A 76 2.46 -10.81 17.06
C VAL A 76 3.90 -11.31 17.14
N THR A 77 4.70 -11.01 16.12
CA THR A 77 6.09 -11.49 16.00
C THR A 77 7.09 -10.38 15.70
N ALA A 78 8.26 -10.41 16.33
CA ALA A 78 9.34 -9.46 16.04
C ALA A 78 10.65 -10.19 15.80
N ALA A 79 11.38 -9.88 14.73
CA ALA A 79 12.76 -10.34 14.60
C ALA A 79 13.71 -9.57 15.55
N GLY A 80 13.29 -8.38 16.00
CA GLY A 80 13.85 -7.66 17.15
C GLY A 80 13.13 -8.01 18.46
N LYS A 81 13.12 -7.07 19.40
CA LYS A 81 12.47 -7.18 20.71
C LYS A 81 11.06 -6.60 20.69
N ILE A 82 10.20 -7.14 21.54
CA ILE A 82 8.91 -6.52 21.87
C ILE A 82 9.07 -5.69 23.15
N TRP A 83 8.67 -4.43 23.11
CA TRP A 83 8.82 -3.42 24.15
C TRP A 83 7.48 -2.81 24.58
N HIS A 84 7.38 -2.43 25.86
CA HIS A 84 6.30 -1.58 26.35
C HIS A 84 6.81 -0.15 26.62
N GLY A 85 6.35 0.83 25.85
CA GLY A 85 6.65 2.26 26.03
C GLY A 85 6.90 3.02 24.72
N TYR A 86 7.24 4.32 24.84
CA TYR A 86 7.56 5.15 23.68
C TYR A 86 9.00 4.92 23.21
N LYS A 87 9.14 4.56 21.93
CA LYS A 87 10.45 4.42 21.27
C LYS A 87 11.33 5.67 21.41
N TYR A 88 10.77 6.85 21.15
CA TYR A 88 11.50 8.13 21.25
C TYR A 88 11.98 8.42 22.68
N ALA A 89 11.20 8.05 23.70
CA ALA A 89 11.50 8.37 25.09
C ALA A 89 12.57 7.45 25.69
N TYR A 90 12.71 6.23 25.15
CA TYR A 90 13.69 5.24 25.62
C TYR A 90 15.13 5.75 25.57
N GLN A 91 15.53 6.45 24.52
CA GLN A 91 16.90 6.98 24.44
C GLN A 91 17.10 8.28 25.24
N GLN A 92 16.06 9.12 25.38
CA GLN A 92 16.17 10.34 26.19
C GLN A 92 16.34 10.01 27.68
N ASN A 93 15.57 9.03 28.17
CA ASN A 93 15.71 8.54 29.53
C ASN A 93 15.27 7.06 29.63
N PRO A 94 16.23 6.11 29.62
CA PRO A 94 15.97 4.69 29.79
C PRO A 94 15.29 4.33 31.12
N SER A 95 15.20 5.26 32.07
CA SER A 95 14.54 5.05 33.37
C SER A 95 13.08 5.53 33.41
N SER A 96 12.60 6.28 32.40
CA SER A 96 11.26 6.89 32.41
C SER A 96 10.50 6.84 31.07
N TYR A 97 10.89 6.00 30.11
CA TYR A 97 10.25 5.91 28.78
C TYR A 97 8.79 5.40 28.76
N GLN A 98 8.29 5.02 29.94
CA GLN A 98 6.88 4.70 30.20
C GLN A 98 6.09 5.91 30.73
N SER A 99 6.73 7.07 30.94
CA SER A 99 6.09 8.31 31.42
C SER A 99 5.47 9.07 30.25
N GLY A 100 4.24 8.72 29.90
CA GLY A 100 3.40 9.54 29.02
C GLY A 100 1.92 9.28 29.27
N ALA A 101 1.04 10.03 28.60
CA ALA A 101 -0.41 9.96 28.80
C ALA A 101 -1.03 8.58 28.44
N HIS A 102 -0.27 7.68 27.82
CA HIS A 102 -0.73 6.39 27.33
C HIS A 102 -0.38 5.27 28.32
N THR A 103 -1.14 5.21 29.42
CA THR A 103 -0.92 4.27 30.53
C THR A 103 -1.92 3.10 30.58
N ASN A 104 -2.76 2.96 29.55
CA ASN A 104 -3.79 1.93 29.49
C ASN A 104 -3.24 0.60 28.95
N ASP A 105 -4.06 -0.43 29.03
CA ASP A 105 -3.63 -1.80 28.83
C ASP A 105 -3.31 -2.13 27.36
N VAL A 106 -2.41 -3.08 27.18
CA VAL A 106 -2.12 -3.74 25.90
C VAL A 106 -2.40 -5.22 26.10
N ARG A 107 -3.26 -5.81 25.26
CA ARG A 107 -3.69 -7.20 25.37
C ARG A 107 -3.39 -7.96 24.10
N PHE A 108 -2.96 -9.20 24.26
CA PHE A 108 -2.74 -10.13 23.16
C PHE A 108 -3.60 -11.36 23.36
N VAL A 109 -4.12 -11.90 22.27
CA VAL A 109 -4.80 -13.18 22.29
C VAL A 109 -3.83 -14.29 22.68
N ASN A 110 -4.25 -15.20 23.55
CA ASN A 110 -3.51 -16.42 23.83
C ASN A 110 -3.95 -17.56 22.89
N LYS A 111 -3.28 -18.71 22.93
CA LYS A 111 -3.61 -19.90 22.13
C LYS A 111 -5.04 -20.43 22.34
N SER A 112 -5.70 -20.05 23.44
CA SER A 112 -7.10 -20.39 23.75
C SER A 112 -8.09 -19.30 23.31
N ASN A 113 -7.68 -18.38 22.43
CA ASN A 113 -8.50 -17.28 21.90
C ASN A 113 -9.01 -16.28 22.96
N SER A 114 -8.31 -16.15 24.10
CA SER A 114 -8.64 -15.19 25.15
C SER A 114 -7.65 -14.02 25.16
N LEU A 115 -8.15 -12.79 25.29
CA LEU A 115 -7.29 -11.61 25.44
C LEU A 115 -6.63 -11.60 26.81
N VAL A 116 -5.31 -11.54 26.83
CA VAL A 116 -4.50 -11.55 28.05
C VAL A 116 -3.63 -10.30 28.09
N SER A 117 -3.70 -9.59 29.21
CA SER A 117 -2.95 -8.37 29.47
C SER A 117 -1.44 -8.59 29.49
N MET A 118 -0.72 -7.66 28.88
CA MET A 118 0.73 -7.46 29.00
C MET A 118 1.12 -6.94 30.38
N ARG A 119 0.16 -6.35 31.10
CA ARG A 119 0.30 -5.84 32.45
C ARG A 119 0.10 -6.96 33.47
N ILE A 120 0.87 -6.94 34.55
CA ILE A 120 0.74 -7.88 35.68
C ILE A 120 0.14 -7.26 36.93
N ASN A 121 0.23 -5.93 37.08
CA ASN A 121 -0.37 -5.20 38.20
C ASN A 121 -0.68 -3.75 37.81
N ALA A 122 -1.56 -3.10 38.57
CA ALA A 122 -2.06 -1.74 38.30
C ALA A 122 -1.04 -0.61 38.60
N SER A 123 0.27 -0.84 38.40
CA SER A 123 1.32 0.18 38.41
C SER A 123 1.88 0.41 36.99
N ASN A 124 2.52 1.57 36.77
CA ASN A 124 3.14 1.95 35.49
C ASN A 124 4.67 1.85 35.55
N THR A 125 5.19 1.03 36.45
CA THR A 125 6.63 0.76 36.55
C THR A 125 7.04 -0.35 35.57
N ASN A 126 8.33 -0.43 35.23
CA ASN A 126 8.85 -1.51 34.38
C ASN A 126 8.44 -2.89 34.89
N GLY A 127 8.52 -3.13 36.20
CA GLY A 127 8.11 -4.38 36.85
C GLY A 127 6.65 -4.80 36.61
N SER A 128 5.79 -3.86 36.20
CA SER A 128 4.35 -4.07 36.00
C SER A 128 3.98 -4.62 34.62
N TRP A 129 4.95 -4.78 33.72
CA TRP A 129 4.72 -5.21 32.33
C TRP A 129 5.62 -6.38 31.95
N VAL A 130 5.10 -7.30 31.13
CA VAL A 130 5.82 -8.46 30.58
C VAL A 130 6.33 -8.14 29.19
N TYR A 131 7.65 -7.96 29.04
CA TYR A 131 8.34 -7.72 27.77
C TYR A 131 9.83 -8.05 27.87
N ASN A 132 10.51 -8.10 26.71
CA ASN A 132 11.94 -8.40 26.60
C ASN A 132 12.82 -7.20 26.98
N ARG A 133 12.90 -6.93 28.29
CA ARG A 133 13.74 -5.85 28.84
C ARG A 133 15.11 -6.33 29.32
N PRO A 134 16.11 -5.43 29.36
CA PRO A 134 17.36 -5.69 30.08
C PRO A 134 17.08 -6.16 31.52
N GLY A 135 17.71 -7.26 31.93
CA GLY A 135 17.56 -7.82 33.27
C GLY A 135 16.29 -8.67 33.49
N ASN A 136 15.50 -8.99 32.46
CA ASN A 136 14.41 -9.96 32.54
C ASN A 136 14.81 -11.31 31.91
N PRO A 137 15.39 -12.25 32.66
CA PRO A 137 15.88 -13.52 32.11
C PRO A 137 14.77 -14.51 31.74
N VAL A 138 13.52 -14.25 32.15
CA VAL A 138 12.39 -15.18 32.01
C VAL A 138 11.40 -14.80 30.92
N TRP A 139 11.69 -13.77 30.11
CA TRP A 139 10.77 -13.30 29.06
C TRP A 139 10.25 -14.43 28.15
N LEU A 140 11.14 -15.29 27.66
CA LEU A 140 10.77 -16.41 26.77
C LEU A 140 9.71 -17.30 27.42
N GLU A 141 9.99 -17.79 28.64
CA GLU A 141 9.07 -18.65 29.37
C GLU A 141 7.77 -17.94 29.75
N GLU A 142 7.84 -16.69 30.18
CA GLU A 142 6.66 -15.90 30.57
C GLU A 142 5.76 -15.62 29.37
N SER A 143 6.34 -15.33 28.20
CA SER A 143 5.59 -15.13 26.96
C SER A 143 4.86 -16.41 26.56
N ASP A 144 5.55 -17.55 26.57
CA ASP A 144 4.97 -18.85 26.24
C ASP A 144 3.87 -19.27 27.23
N LYS A 145 4.10 -19.11 28.53
CA LYS A 145 3.09 -19.42 29.56
C LYS A 145 1.85 -18.52 29.43
N ARG A 146 2.05 -17.23 29.13
CA ARG A 146 0.97 -16.24 29.10
C ARG A 146 0.15 -16.28 27.82
N TRP A 147 0.80 -16.40 26.67
CA TRP A 147 0.15 -16.28 25.36
C TRP A 147 0.23 -17.56 24.52
N GLY A 148 0.97 -18.58 24.94
CA GLY A 148 1.00 -19.89 24.26
C GLY A 148 1.62 -19.84 22.87
N GLY A 149 2.67 -19.04 22.69
CA GLY A 149 3.35 -18.84 21.40
C GLY A 149 2.70 -17.82 20.47
N MET A 150 1.68 -17.09 20.91
CA MET A 150 1.04 -16.03 20.12
C MET A 150 1.82 -14.71 20.12
N VAL A 151 2.77 -14.54 21.05
CA VAL A 151 3.64 -13.37 21.16
C VAL A 151 5.08 -13.87 21.15
N GLN A 152 5.83 -13.55 20.10
CA GLN A 152 7.18 -14.07 19.90
C GLN A 152 8.12 -12.98 19.43
N ASP A 153 9.37 -13.04 19.85
CA ASP A 153 10.38 -12.05 19.47
C ASP A 153 11.73 -12.72 19.20
N VAL A 154 12.82 -11.95 19.15
CA VAL A 154 14.18 -12.49 18.95
C VAL A 154 14.57 -13.61 19.93
N ALA A 155 14.04 -13.63 21.16
CA ALA A 155 14.31 -14.69 22.13
C ALA A 155 13.69 -16.04 21.72
N HIS A 156 12.70 -15.99 20.83
CA HIS A 156 12.04 -17.14 20.20
C HIS A 156 12.64 -17.46 18.80
N GLU A 157 13.79 -16.87 18.48
CA GLU A 157 14.52 -17.03 17.21
C GLU A 157 13.77 -16.56 15.96
N VAL A 158 12.78 -15.68 16.11
CA VAL A 158 12.06 -15.08 14.98
C VAL A 158 13.05 -14.41 14.03
N LYS A 159 12.90 -14.70 12.73
CA LYS A 159 13.80 -14.20 11.67
C LYS A 159 13.17 -13.04 10.91
N LYS A 160 14.02 -12.16 10.38
CA LYS A 160 13.62 -11.11 9.43
C LYS A 160 13.07 -11.74 8.16
N ARG A 161 11.96 -11.20 7.65
CA ARG A 161 11.30 -11.59 6.40
C ARG A 161 11.53 -10.53 5.32
N ASN A 162 12.75 -10.43 4.80
CA ASN A 162 13.08 -9.44 3.76
C ASN A 162 12.40 -9.79 2.42
N PRO A 163 12.08 -8.80 1.56
CA PRO A 163 11.70 -9.07 0.18
C PRO A 163 12.78 -9.82 -0.59
N ALA A 164 12.37 -10.66 -1.54
CA ALA A 164 13.31 -11.43 -2.34
C ALA A 164 14.28 -10.53 -3.14
N GLY A 165 15.58 -10.77 -3.03
CA GLY A 165 16.60 -9.99 -3.75
C GLY A 165 16.81 -8.56 -3.23
N ILE A 166 16.21 -8.21 -2.10
CA ILE A 166 16.34 -6.91 -1.45
C ILE A 166 17.03 -7.10 -0.09
N PRO A 167 18.17 -6.43 0.17
CA PRO A 167 18.85 -6.55 1.46
C PRO A 167 18.04 -5.92 2.60
N SER A 168 18.46 -6.20 3.84
CA SER A 168 17.79 -5.67 5.03
C SER A 168 17.86 -4.14 5.09
N TYR A 169 16.80 -3.55 5.64
CA TYR A 169 16.81 -2.17 6.07
C TYR A 169 17.83 -1.96 7.21
N VAL A 170 18.60 -0.88 7.12
CA VAL A 170 19.48 -0.38 8.18
C VAL A 170 19.07 1.06 8.49
N PRO A 171 18.61 1.38 9.72
CA PRO A 171 18.32 2.76 10.09
C PRO A 171 19.61 3.56 10.26
N ASP A 172 19.51 4.87 10.02
CA ASP A 172 20.57 5.81 10.41
C ASP A 172 20.81 5.76 11.92
N ASN A 173 22.07 5.77 12.36
CA ASN A 173 22.40 5.87 13.77
C ASN A 173 22.63 7.35 14.14
N PRO A 174 21.71 7.98 14.88
CA PRO A 174 21.82 9.41 15.15
C PRO A 174 23.01 9.81 16.06
N ASN A 175 23.71 8.84 16.65
CA ASN A 175 24.86 9.08 17.51
C ASN A 175 26.19 9.06 16.74
N THR A 176 26.16 8.72 15.45
CA THR A 176 27.32 8.76 14.56
C THR A 176 27.16 9.91 13.56
N PRO A 177 28.28 10.55 13.15
CA PRO A 177 28.23 11.62 12.15
C PRO A 177 28.10 11.10 10.72
N ALA A 178 28.34 9.81 10.50
CA ALA A 178 28.14 9.16 9.20
C ALA A 178 26.65 8.81 9.04
N ASN A 179 26.17 8.81 7.80
CA ASN A 179 24.84 8.31 7.47
C ASN A 179 24.95 6.81 7.18
N GLU A 180 24.35 5.97 8.02
CA GLU A 180 24.33 4.51 7.83
C GLU A 180 23.00 3.99 7.24
N LEU A 181 22.10 4.89 6.85
CA LEU A 181 20.79 4.53 6.29
C LEU A 181 20.94 3.69 5.02
N GLU A 182 20.40 2.47 5.06
CA GLU A 182 20.23 1.60 3.90
C GLU A 182 18.74 1.36 3.62
N ASN A 183 18.17 2.19 2.73
CA ASN A 183 16.75 2.18 2.40
C ASN A 183 16.38 1.25 1.22
N HIS A 184 17.01 0.08 1.13
CA HIS A 184 17.00 -0.73 -0.10
C HIS A 184 15.61 -1.11 -0.65
N ALA A 185 14.62 -1.31 0.22
CA ALA A 185 13.26 -1.69 -0.18
C ALA A 185 12.50 -0.58 -0.92
N TYR A 186 12.95 0.67 -0.86
CA TYR A 186 12.41 1.77 -1.67
C TYR A 186 12.44 1.44 -3.17
N ALA A 187 13.43 0.64 -3.58
CA ALA A 187 13.60 0.19 -4.95
C ALA A 187 12.38 -0.55 -5.54
N ILE A 188 11.51 -1.13 -4.71
CA ILE A 188 10.28 -1.84 -5.13
C ILE A 188 9.34 -0.93 -5.91
N ILE A 189 9.23 0.34 -5.49
CA ILE A 189 8.34 1.33 -6.12
C ILE A 189 9.05 2.21 -7.16
N GLU A 190 10.38 2.12 -7.27
CA GLU A 190 11.15 2.83 -8.29
C GLU A 190 10.94 2.24 -9.70
N PRO A 191 11.10 3.05 -10.76
CA PRO A 191 11.10 2.53 -12.13
C PRO A 191 12.25 1.56 -12.40
N LEU A 192 12.13 0.76 -13.47
CA LEU A 192 13.26 0.01 -14.01
C LEU A 192 14.33 0.97 -14.55
N LEU A 193 15.58 0.69 -14.20
CA LEU A 193 16.75 1.45 -14.64
C LEU A 193 17.48 0.66 -15.73
N PRO A 194 18.07 1.32 -16.74
CA PRO A 194 18.76 0.65 -17.84
C PRO A 194 20.03 -0.09 -17.36
N PHE A 195 20.53 -1.02 -18.18
CA PHE A 195 21.68 -1.88 -17.91
C PHE A 195 22.90 -1.12 -17.37
N GLY A 196 23.26 0.01 -17.98
CA GLY A 196 24.42 0.81 -17.59
C GLY A 196 24.24 1.70 -16.36
N HIS A 197 23.08 1.70 -15.72
CA HIS A 197 22.83 2.55 -14.55
C HIS A 197 23.47 1.95 -13.28
N VAL A 198 24.25 2.74 -12.55
CA VAL A 198 25.00 2.28 -11.35
C VAL A 198 24.11 1.67 -10.27
N ASN A 199 22.84 2.09 -10.18
CA ASN A 199 21.85 1.56 -9.22
C ASN A 199 20.89 0.53 -9.78
N ARG A 200 21.17 -0.02 -10.96
CA ARG A 200 20.41 -1.16 -11.48
C ARG A 200 20.43 -2.28 -10.45
N LYS A 201 19.24 -2.70 -10.00
CA LYS A 201 19.09 -3.77 -9.02
C LYS A 201 19.37 -5.13 -9.66
N SER A 202 19.71 -6.11 -8.84
CA SER A 202 19.87 -7.51 -9.25
C SER A 202 18.61 -8.03 -9.96
N ASP A 203 18.72 -9.12 -10.73
CA ASP A 203 17.56 -9.70 -11.40
C ASP A 203 16.45 -10.09 -10.42
N ALA A 204 16.81 -10.63 -9.24
CA ALA A 204 15.86 -10.90 -8.18
C ALA A 204 15.16 -9.62 -7.67
N GLY A 205 15.88 -8.51 -7.51
CA GLY A 205 15.30 -7.23 -7.12
C GLY A 205 14.42 -6.62 -8.22
N ARG A 206 14.80 -6.75 -9.49
CA ARG A 206 14.00 -6.30 -10.64
C ARG A 206 12.67 -7.03 -10.73
N GLN A 207 12.64 -8.33 -10.43
CA GLN A 207 11.42 -9.14 -10.38
C GLN A 207 10.41 -8.62 -9.34
N GLN A 208 10.85 -7.91 -8.29
CA GLN A 208 9.96 -7.36 -7.25
C GLN A 208 9.43 -5.96 -7.59
N LYS A 209 9.96 -5.27 -8.62
CA LYS A 209 9.57 -3.89 -8.93
C LYS A 209 8.17 -3.82 -9.55
N PHE A 210 7.27 -3.02 -8.97
CA PHE A 210 5.90 -2.87 -9.51
C PHE A 210 5.86 -2.33 -10.94
N ASN A 211 6.85 -1.51 -11.33
CA ASN A 211 6.99 -1.04 -12.70
C ASN A 211 7.12 -2.19 -13.72
N ALA A 212 7.92 -3.22 -13.41
CA ALA A 212 8.10 -4.40 -14.26
C ALA A 212 6.84 -5.27 -14.30
N ARG A 213 6.11 -5.32 -13.18
CA ARG A 213 4.91 -6.16 -12.99
C ARG A 213 3.66 -5.57 -13.64
N ALA A 214 3.66 -4.28 -13.96
CA ALA A 214 2.53 -3.58 -14.54
C ALA A 214 2.32 -3.91 -16.03
N CYS A 215 1.06 -4.10 -16.45
CA CYS A 215 0.70 -4.18 -17.86
C CYS A 215 0.58 -2.80 -18.53
N LEU A 216 0.29 -1.75 -17.75
CA LEU A 216 0.25 -0.36 -18.18
C LEU A 216 1.14 0.51 -17.29
N VAL A 217 2.00 1.28 -17.94
CA VAL A 217 2.90 2.25 -17.31
C VAL A 217 2.52 3.65 -17.81
N PHE A 218 1.97 4.47 -16.93
CA PHE A 218 1.68 5.88 -17.19
C PHE A 218 2.87 6.71 -16.75
N ARG A 219 3.53 7.39 -17.70
CA ARG A 219 4.65 8.29 -17.41
C ARG A 219 4.18 9.73 -17.40
N VAL A 220 4.51 10.42 -16.32
CA VAL A 220 4.34 11.86 -16.18
C VAL A 220 5.58 12.53 -16.77
N GLU A 221 5.43 13.22 -17.89
CA GLU A 221 6.52 13.78 -18.68
C GLU A 221 6.33 15.27 -18.95
N ASN A 222 7.38 15.99 -19.35
CA ASN A 222 7.22 17.36 -19.86
C ASN A 222 6.40 17.32 -21.17
N ALA A 223 5.42 18.21 -21.30
CA ALA A 223 4.78 18.43 -22.58
C ALA A 223 5.83 18.93 -23.60
N VAL A 224 5.79 18.40 -24.82
CA VAL A 224 6.65 18.87 -25.92
C VAL A 224 5.97 20.10 -26.54
N PRO A 225 6.69 21.22 -26.77
CA PRO A 225 6.11 22.41 -27.38
C PRO A 225 5.52 22.10 -28.77
N GLY A 226 4.27 22.48 -28.99
CA GLY A 226 3.57 22.32 -30.27
C GLY A 226 2.67 23.53 -30.56
N PRO A 227 2.29 23.76 -31.83
CA PRO A 227 1.66 25.02 -32.28
C PRO A 227 0.29 25.32 -31.63
N ASN A 228 -0.34 24.36 -30.95
CA ASN A 228 -1.59 24.52 -30.20
C ASN A 228 -1.55 23.84 -28.81
N VAL A 229 -0.37 23.72 -28.17
CA VAL A 229 -0.25 23.00 -26.89
C VAL A 229 0.48 23.86 -25.85
N HIS A 230 -0.19 24.07 -24.73
CA HIS A 230 0.33 24.73 -23.54
C HIS A 230 1.58 24.02 -22.99
N ASP A 231 2.63 24.77 -22.66
CA ASP A 231 3.73 24.35 -21.77
C ASP A 231 3.15 23.63 -20.55
N GLY A 232 3.70 22.50 -20.03
CA GLY A 232 3.06 21.75 -18.92
C GLY A 232 3.56 20.31 -18.71
N LEU A 233 2.75 19.47 -18.05
CA LEU A 233 2.94 18.01 -17.95
C LEU A 233 1.99 17.25 -18.87
N THR A 234 2.52 16.27 -19.59
CA THR A 234 1.74 15.30 -20.34
C THR A 234 1.81 13.93 -19.69
N ILE A 235 0.77 13.12 -19.89
CA ILE A 235 0.77 11.71 -19.52
C ILE A 235 0.89 10.88 -20.79
N ARG A 236 1.93 10.05 -20.85
CA ARG A 236 2.07 9.03 -21.90
C ARG A 236 1.87 7.66 -21.27
N ALA A 237 1.13 6.78 -21.94
CA ALA A 237 1.01 5.40 -21.52
C ALA A 237 1.90 4.50 -22.37
N TYR A 238 2.35 3.43 -21.74
CA TYR A 238 3.14 2.38 -22.38
C TYR A 238 2.71 1.02 -21.84
N THR A 239 2.97 -0.01 -22.63
CA THR A 239 2.97 -1.41 -22.20
C THR A 239 4.33 -2.01 -22.52
N TRP A 240 4.68 -3.17 -21.96
CA TRP A 240 5.91 -3.86 -22.34
C TRP A 240 5.69 -4.67 -23.60
N ALA A 241 6.68 -4.65 -24.49
CA ALA A 241 6.69 -5.48 -25.68
C ALA A 241 6.70 -6.97 -25.29
N ARG A 242 6.02 -7.80 -26.08
CA ARG A 242 5.77 -9.21 -25.73
C ARG A 242 6.27 -10.15 -26.83
N THR A 243 6.84 -11.28 -26.41
CA THR A 243 7.23 -12.36 -27.33
C THR A 243 6.01 -13.09 -27.87
N THR A 244 4.93 -13.15 -27.09
CA THR A 244 3.63 -13.71 -27.47
C THR A 244 2.49 -12.71 -27.22
N SER A 245 1.77 -12.31 -28.26
CA SER A 245 0.67 -11.34 -28.16
C SER A 245 -0.60 -11.88 -27.49
N THR A 246 -0.70 -13.19 -27.28
CA THR A 246 -1.91 -13.86 -26.73
C THR A 246 -1.88 -14.05 -25.21
N ARG A 247 -0.79 -13.69 -24.54
CA ARG A 247 -0.63 -13.83 -23.08
C ARG A 247 -0.26 -12.50 -22.44
N PRO A 248 -0.89 -12.13 -21.31
CA PRO A 248 -0.45 -10.96 -20.56
C PRO A 248 0.90 -11.24 -19.90
N ILE A 249 1.59 -10.17 -19.51
CA ILE A 249 2.80 -10.28 -18.69
C ILE A 249 2.42 -10.86 -17.34
N ASN A 250 3.20 -11.83 -16.88
CA ASN A 250 3.04 -12.40 -15.57
C ASN A 250 3.37 -11.36 -14.49
N SER A 251 2.35 -10.88 -13.77
CA SER A 251 2.54 -9.84 -12.75
C SER A 251 3.37 -10.32 -11.55
N GLN A 252 3.55 -11.62 -11.34
CA GLN A 252 4.40 -12.15 -10.25
C GLN A 252 5.84 -12.45 -10.69
N ALA A 253 6.05 -12.72 -11.98
CA ALA A 253 7.35 -13.01 -12.56
C ALA A 253 7.48 -12.36 -13.95
N PRO A 254 7.61 -11.02 -14.02
CA PRO A 254 7.55 -10.29 -15.28
C PRO A 254 8.63 -10.68 -16.31
N PHE A 255 9.75 -11.26 -15.85
CA PHE A 255 10.84 -11.73 -16.70
C PHE A 255 10.79 -13.25 -16.96
N ASP A 256 9.60 -13.82 -17.13
CA ASP A 256 9.37 -15.26 -17.39
C ASP A 256 9.51 -15.67 -18.88
N GLY A 257 10.04 -14.79 -19.72
CA GLY A 257 10.19 -14.99 -21.17
C GLY A 257 9.03 -14.47 -22.01
N THR A 258 7.92 -14.01 -21.39
CA THR A 258 6.83 -13.34 -22.12
C THR A 258 7.16 -11.88 -22.47
N MET A 259 7.93 -11.20 -21.61
CA MET A 259 8.43 -9.84 -21.83
C MET A 259 9.63 -9.85 -22.78
N GLN A 260 9.59 -9.03 -23.83
CA GLN A 260 10.73 -8.86 -24.74
C GLN A 260 11.81 -7.99 -24.11
N LEU A 261 13.05 -8.48 -24.20
CA LEU A 261 14.25 -7.79 -23.75
C LEU A 261 15.11 -7.41 -24.96
N ASP A 262 15.78 -6.26 -24.88
CA ASP A 262 16.79 -5.84 -25.84
C ASP A 262 18.13 -6.58 -25.62
N GLY A 263 19.15 -6.25 -26.43
CA GLY A 263 20.49 -6.85 -26.33
C GLY A 263 21.22 -6.60 -25.02
N ASN A 264 20.74 -5.66 -24.18
CA ASN A 264 21.29 -5.36 -22.86
C ASN A 264 20.46 -5.97 -21.72
N GLY A 265 19.41 -6.75 -22.04
CA GLY A 265 18.50 -7.33 -21.06
C GLY A 265 17.52 -6.33 -20.46
N ASP A 266 17.28 -5.21 -21.13
CA ASP A 266 16.29 -4.20 -20.75
C ASP A 266 14.96 -4.41 -21.48
N PRO A 267 13.82 -4.29 -20.78
CA PRO A 267 12.55 -4.51 -21.41
C PRO A 267 12.14 -3.36 -22.32
N THR A 268 11.60 -3.71 -23.48
CA THR A 268 11.20 -2.74 -24.50
C THR A 268 9.78 -2.21 -24.22
N LEU A 269 9.60 -0.90 -24.34
CA LEU A 269 8.28 -0.25 -24.19
C LEU A 269 7.61 -0.06 -25.54
N VAL A 270 6.28 -0.26 -25.55
CA VAL A 270 5.39 0.02 -26.68
C VAL A 270 4.43 1.12 -26.27
N PRO A 271 4.30 2.22 -27.04
CA PRO A 271 3.35 3.29 -26.74
C PRO A 271 1.91 2.81 -26.71
N VAL A 272 1.12 3.36 -25.79
CA VAL A 272 -0.32 3.10 -25.65
C VAL A 272 -1.08 4.42 -25.71
N TYR A 273 -2.15 4.46 -26.51
CA TYR A 273 -3.08 5.57 -26.52
C TYR A 273 -3.77 5.67 -25.15
N VAL A 274 -3.80 6.87 -24.58
CA VAL A 274 -4.46 7.12 -23.29
C VAL A 274 -5.93 7.46 -23.53
N PRO A 275 -6.89 6.60 -23.13
CA PRO A 275 -8.29 6.91 -23.31
C PRO A 275 -8.68 8.16 -22.50
N PRO A 276 -9.54 9.04 -23.04
CA PRO A 276 -9.98 10.23 -22.33
C PRO A 276 -10.68 9.93 -21.00
N GLY A 277 -10.47 10.82 -20.02
CA GLY A 277 -11.07 10.73 -18.68
C GLY A 277 -10.43 9.70 -17.75
N LEU A 278 -9.43 8.93 -18.21
CA LEU A 278 -8.76 7.94 -17.38
C LEU A 278 -7.76 8.58 -16.40
N ILE A 279 -6.84 9.38 -16.93
CA ILE A 279 -5.79 10.05 -16.18
C ILE A 279 -5.47 11.40 -16.81
N GLY A 280 -5.25 12.41 -15.96
CA GLY A 280 -5.17 13.80 -16.37
C GLY A 280 -3.76 14.29 -16.67
N ALA A 281 -3.62 14.97 -17.81
CA ALA A 281 -2.49 15.85 -18.08
C ALA A 281 -2.65 17.20 -17.36
N MET A 282 -1.57 17.98 -17.28
CA MET A 282 -1.52 19.25 -16.57
C MET A 282 -0.91 20.35 -17.48
N ASN A 283 -1.42 21.57 -17.42
CA ASN A 283 -0.83 22.72 -18.10
C ASN A 283 0.31 23.35 -17.25
N SER A 284 0.94 24.40 -17.75
CA SER A 284 2.10 25.10 -17.15
C SER A 284 1.77 25.82 -15.86
N ALA A 285 0.48 26.09 -15.63
CA ALA A 285 -0.02 26.64 -14.39
C ALA A 285 -0.30 25.56 -13.33
N GLY A 286 0.00 24.29 -13.60
CA GLY A 286 -0.25 23.20 -12.65
C GLY A 286 -1.70 22.69 -12.63
N ALA A 287 -2.50 23.04 -13.65
CA ALA A 287 -3.93 22.75 -13.73
C ALA A 287 -4.25 21.64 -14.74
N PRO A 288 -5.25 20.76 -14.50
CA PRO A 288 -5.63 19.77 -15.50
C PRO A 288 -5.93 20.36 -16.87
N ALA A 289 -5.32 19.76 -17.90
CA ALA A 289 -5.43 20.19 -19.28
C ALA A 289 -6.77 19.76 -19.88
N THR A 290 -7.45 20.66 -20.60
CA THR A 290 -8.66 20.35 -21.37
C THR A 290 -8.25 19.86 -22.75
N ARG A 291 -8.75 18.69 -23.17
CA ARG A 291 -8.56 18.18 -24.53
C ARG A 291 -9.91 18.17 -25.26
N THR A 292 -9.90 18.42 -26.56
CA THR A 292 -11.04 18.15 -27.45
C THR A 292 -10.67 16.93 -28.25
N VAL A 293 -11.57 15.94 -28.31
CA VAL A 293 -11.33 14.69 -29.04
C VAL A 293 -12.43 14.55 -30.08
N THR A 294 -12.01 14.37 -31.33
CA THR A 294 -12.89 13.95 -32.41
C THR A 294 -12.98 12.43 -32.36
N TYR A 295 -14.17 11.87 -32.23
CA TYR A 295 -14.36 10.42 -32.37
C TYR A 295 -15.47 10.12 -33.39
N TYR A 296 -15.38 8.95 -34.00
CA TYR A 296 -16.40 8.46 -34.92
C TYR A 296 -17.56 7.85 -34.12
N ASP A 297 -18.72 8.48 -34.18
CA ASP A 297 -19.93 7.98 -33.53
C ASP A 297 -20.58 6.94 -34.46
N THR A 298 -20.54 5.67 -34.07
CA THR A 298 -21.12 4.57 -34.86
C THR A 298 -22.65 4.60 -34.91
N THR A 299 -23.30 5.30 -33.99
CA THR A 299 -24.77 5.47 -33.98
C THR A 299 -25.21 6.60 -34.90
N LEU A 300 -24.36 7.61 -35.08
CA LEU A 300 -24.61 8.76 -35.96
C LEU A 300 -23.87 8.65 -37.30
N ALA A 301 -23.04 7.62 -37.49
CA ALA A 301 -22.15 7.40 -38.63
C ALA A 301 -21.32 8.64 -39.02
N THR A 302 -20.96 9.47 -38.05
CA THR A 302 -20.31 10.78 -38.28
C THR A 302 -19.20 11.04 -37.27
N ASN A 303 -18.23 11.89 -37.66
CA ASN A 303 -17.22 12.39 -36.74
C ASN A 303 -17.83 13.46 -35.85
N VAL A 304 -17.88 13.19 -34.54
CA VAL A 304 -18.38 14.14 -33.55
C VAL A 304 -17.18 14.76 -32.84
N ASN A 305 -17.08 16.08 -32.93
CA ASN A 305 -16.14 16.86 -32.11
C ASN A 305 -16.76 17.04 -30.73
N GLN A 306 -16.43 16.15 -29.80
CA GLN A 306 -16.79 16.36 -28.42
C GLN A 306 -15.61 17.01 -27.69
N VAL A 307 -15.88 18.07 -26.94
CA VAL A 307 -14.94 18.53 -25.93
C VAL A 307 -14.92 17.46 -24.84
N ILE A 308 -14.13 16.42 -25.04
CA ILE A 308 -13.86 15.44 -24.00
C ILE A 308 -12.83 16.05 -23.08
N ARG A 309 -13.32 16.97 -22.24
CA ARG A 309 -12.53 17.52 -21.14
C ARG A 309 -11.91 16.32 -20.42
N THR A 310 -10.60 16.34 -20.22
CA THR A 310 -9.87 15.24 -19.55
C THR A 310 -10.40 14.99 -18.13
N TYR A 311 -11.29 15.87 -17.63
CA TYR A 311 -12.21 15.71 -16.51
C TYR A 311 -13.54 16.45 -16.74
N ILE A 312 -14.65 15.93 -16.22
CA ILE A 312 -16.01 16.45 -16.41
C ILE A 312 -16.19 17.76 -15.63
N SER A 313 -16.78 18.78 -16.26
CA SER A 313 -17.35 19.92 -15.55
C SER A 313 -18.74 20.21 -16.13
N ASN A 314 -19.77 20.12 -15.29
CA ASN A 314 -21.10 20.62 -15.63
C ASN A 314 -21.11 22.14 -15.43
N ALA A 315 -21.51 22.90 -16.46
CA ALA A 315 -21.21 24.32 -16.59
C ALA A 315 -22.13 25.26 -15.78
N THR A 316 -22.90 24.75 -14.81
CA THR A 316 -23.96 25.52 -14.14
C THR A 316 -23.96 25.45 -12.62
N ASP A 317 -22.96 24.83 -11.97
CA ASP A 317 -22.95 24.68 -10.51
C ASP A 317 -21.93 25.61 -9.84
N ASP A 318 -22.41 26.47 -8.94
CA ASP A 318 -21.72 27.56 -8.23
C ASP A 318 -21.03 27.10 -6.93
N ARG A 319 -20.77 25.80 -6.78
CA ARG A 319 -20.23 25.16 -5.56
C ARG A 319 -18.83 24.59 -5.83
N MET A 320 -17.78 25.38 -5.57
CA MET A 320 -16.38 25.04 -5.89
C MET A 320 -15.50 24.73 -4.64
N PRO A 321 -14.53 23.79 -4.68
CA PRO A 321 -13.64 23.36 -3.56
C PRO A 321 -12.33 24.14 -3.39
N GLU A 322 -11.57 23.77 -2.33
CA GLU A 322 -10.36 24.41 -1.78
C GLU A 322 -9.50 25.19 -2.78
N ALA A 323 -9.41 26.51 -2.55
CA ALA A 323 -8.61 27.45 -3.29
C ALA A 323 -7.21 27.62 -2.67
N PHE A 324 -6.16 27.59 -3.48
CA PHE A 324 -4.87 28.18 -3.11
C PHE A 324 -4.76 29.56 -3.77
N VAL A 325 -4.99 30.59 -2.97
CA VAL A 325 -4.73 32.03 -3.24
C VAL A 325 -5.64 32.69 -4.30
N ILE A 326 -6.15 33.87 -3.93
CA ILE A 326 -6.94 34.76 -4.77
C ILE A 326 -6.01 35.85 -5.31
N SER A 327 -5.84 35.96 -6.63
CA SER A 327 -5.48 37.24 -7.26
C SER A 327 -6.71 37.76 -8.01
N GLY A 328 -7.52 38.60 -7.36
CA GLY A 328 -8.76 39.13 -7.96
C GLY A 328 -9.91 38.12 -8.00
N SER A 329 -10.52 37.89 -9.16
CA SER A 329 -11.73 37.06 -9.34
C SER A 329 -11.48 35.61 -9.75
N ASN A 330 -10.22 35.15 -9.74
CA ASN A 330 -9.86 33.80 -10.19
C ASN A 330 -9.54 32.87 -9.01
N ILE A 331 -10.19 31.71 -8.96
CA ILE A 331 -9.92 30.59 -8.04
C ILE A 331 -8.79 29.73 -8.65
N THR A 332 -7.67 29.55 -7.94
CA THR A 332 -6.58 28.64 -8.37
C THR A 332 -6.51 27.35 -7.54
N ARG A 333 -6.30 26.22 -8.24
CA ARG A 333 -6.63 24.80 -7.92
C ARG A 333 -5.52 24.09 -7.11
N GLY A 334 -5.86 23.05 -6.34
CA GLY A 334 -4.90 22.17 -5.62
C GLY A 334 -5.46 21.60 -4.32
N MET A 335 -4.63 20.94 -3.51
CA MET A 335 -4.95 20.63 -2.11
C MET A 335 -3.78 20.92 -1.18
N ARG A 336 -4.03 21.29 0.08
CA ARG A 336 -2.97 21.50 1.07
C ARG A 336 -2.80 20.28 1.96
N ASP A 337 -1.59 19.74 1.97
CA ASP A 337 -1.17 18.74 2.95
C ASP A 337 -0.60 19.45 4.19
N GLY A 338 -1.33 19.34 5.29
CA GLY A 338 -0.97 19.99 6.56
C GLY A 338 0.19 19.31 7.29
N ARG A 339 0.48 18.03 7.02
CA ARG A 339 1.64 17.33 7.57
C ARG A 339 2.92 17.76 6.86
N GLU A 340 2.88 17.80 5.54
CA GLU A 340 4.00 18.18 4.69
C GLU A 340 4.20 19.70 4.60
N LEU A 341 3.19 20.48 5.02
CA LEU A 341 3.14 21.94 4.91
C LEU A 341 3.32 22.44 3.47
N VAL A 342 2.84 21.66 2.50
CA VAL A 342 2.94 21.97 1.06
C VAL A 342 1.57 22.00 0.38
N ASN A 343 1.51 22.70 -0.74
CA ASN A 343 0.39 22.64 -1.65
C ASN A 343 0.71 21.69 -2.79
N LEU A 344 -0.26 20.83 -3.09
CA LEU A 344 -0.15 19.76 -4.04
C LEU A 344 -0.97 20.09 -5.29
N SER A 345 -0.41 19.73 -6.44
CA SER A 345 -1.10 19.66 -7.72
C SER A 345 -1.20 18.18 -8.10
N PRO A 346 -2.24 17.48 -7.62
CA PRO A 346 -2.37 16.06 -7.88
C PRO A 346 -2.63 15.79 -9.37
N ILE A 347 -2.12 14.65 -9.83
CA ILE A 347 -2.55 14.00 -11.06
C ILE A 347 -3.59 12.96 -10.66
N THR A 348 -4.78 13.03 -11.22
CA THR A 348 -5.91 12.21 -10.79
C THR A 348 -6.12 11.02 -11.72
N ILE A 349 -6.28 9.82 -11.18
CA ILE A 349 -6.67 8.63 -11.94
C ILE A 349 -8.05 8.16 -11.48
N ASP A 350 -8.94 7.95 -12.45
CA ASP A 350 -10.29 7.46 -12.21
C ASP A 350 -10.35 5.93 -12.37
N ILE A 351 -10.53 5.24 -11.25
CA ILE A 351 -10.58 3.77 -11.19
C ILE A 351 -11.89 3.23 -11.76
N GLY A 352 -12.99 3.96 -11.65
CA GLY A 352 -14.26 3.62 -12.27
C GLY A 352 -14.15 3.67 -13.79
N ARG A 353 -13.52 4.71 -14.33
CA ARG A 353 -13.23 4.82 -15.77
C ARG A 353 -12.29 3.73 -16.25
N LEU A 354 -11.24 3.43 -15.50
CA LEU A 354 -10.35 2.31 -15.82
C LEU A 354 -11.12 0.99 -15.89
N ARG A 355 -12.03 0.75 -14.94
CA ARG A 355 -12.87 -0.45 -14.92
C ARG A 355 -13.75 -0.55 -16.16
N GLU A 356 -14.36 0.53 -16.63
CA GLU A 356 -15.12 0.52 -17.90
C GLU A 356 -14.26 0.11 -19.10
N LEU A 357 -12.98 0.47 -19.10
CA LEU A 357 -12.03 0.21 -20.19
C LEU A 357 -11.46 -1.21 -20.17
N VAL A 358 -11.51 -1.92 -19.04
CA VAL A 358 -10.79 -3.21 -18.84
C VAL A 358 -11.64 -4.34 -18.23
N ASP A 359 -12.90 -4.08 -17.86
CA ASP A 359 -13.84 -5.09 -17.37
C ASP A 359 -15.12 -5.10 -18.24
N PRO A 360 -15.42 -6.18 -18.99
CA PRO A 360 -16.61 -6.26 -19.84
C PRO A 360 -17.92 -6.17 -19.06
N ARG A 361 -17.93 -6.43 -17.74
CA ARG A 361 -19.15 -6.28 -16.91
C ARG A 361 -19.49 -4.81 -16.65
N ALA A 362 -18.49 -3.92 -16.75
CA ALA A 362 -18.63 -2.47 -16.59
C ALA A 362 -18.68 -1.73 -17.93
N HIS A 363 -18.08 -2.30 -18.97
CA HIS A 363 -18.05 -1.72 -20.31
C HIS A 363 -19.47 -1.35 -20.82
N PRO A 364 -19.66 -0.17 -21.47
CA PRO A 364 -20.98 0.25 -21.95
C PRO A 364 -21.66 -0.75 -22.88
N ALA A 365 -20.91 -1.36 -23.79
CA ALA A 365 -21.41 -2.38 -24.71
C ALA A 365 -21.48 -3.80 -24.09
N ARG A 366 -21.01 -3.97 -22.85
CA ARG A 366 -20.96 -5.24 -22.11
C ARG A 366 -20.34 -6.42 -22.88
N ASN A 367 -19.28 -6.16 -23.62
CA ASN A 367 -18.64 -7.10 -24.55
C ASN A 367 -17.13 -6.83 -24.55
N ALA A 368 -16.32 -7.89 -24.41
CA ALA A 368 -14.87 -7.78 -24.35
C ALA A 368 -14.23 -7.36 -25.67
N ASP A 369 -14.78 -7.78 -26.81
CA ASP A 369 -14.22 -7.50 -28.13
C ASP A 369 -14.28 -6.00 -28.46
N LYS A 370 -15.26 -5.29 -27.88
CA LYS A 370 -15.45 -3.84 -28.03
C LYS A 370 -14.61 -2.97 -27.10
N MET A 371 -13.89 -3.58 -26.16
CA MET A 371 -13.05 -2.82 -25.24
C MET A 371 -11.81 -2.26 -25.92
N SER A 372 -11.24 -3.00 -26.88
CA SER A 372 -10.06 -2.58 -27.65
C SER A 372 -10.28 -1.30 -28.46
N ASP A 373 -11.52 -1.01 -28.86
CA ASP A 373 -11.91 0.19 -29.61
C ASP A 373 -11.55 1.50 -28.85
N PHE A 374 -11.56 1.49 -27.51
CA PHE A 374 -11.18 2.65 -26.69
C PHE A 374 -9.67 2.93 -26.66
N TRP A 375 -8.85 1.98 -27.11
CA TRP A 375 -7.39 2.03 -27.09
C TRP A 375 -6.78 2.27 -28.48
N ILE A 376 -7.62 2.72 -29.41
CA ILE A 376 -7.23 3.21 -30.73
C ILE A 376 -7.11 4.73 -30.64
N ASP A 377 -5.99 5.28 -31.14
CA ASP A 377 -5.87 6.73 -31.28
C ASP A 377 -6.82 7.21 -32.39
N PRO A 378 -7.80 8.08 -32.12
CA PRO A 378 -8.70 8.59 -33.15
C PRO A 378 -7.98 9.37 -34.26
N ALA A 379 -6.75 9.83 -34.01
CA ALA A 379 -5.90 10.48 -35.00
C ALA A 379 -5.08 9.49 -35.85
N ASP A 380 -5.03 8.20 -35.48
CA ASP A 380 -4.33 7.18 -36.24
C ASP A 380 -5.22 6.66 -37.39
N PRO A 381 -4.89 6.96 -38.67
CA PRO A 381 -5.69 6.51 -39.80
C PRO A 381 -5.70 4.99 -39.97
N THR A 382 -4.71 4.29 -39.40
CA THR A 382 -4.61 2.83 -39.47
C THR A 382 -5.50 2.12 -38.46
N HIS A 383 -6.10 2.86 -37.52
CA HIS A 383 -6.95 2.33 -36.45
C HIS A 383 -6.26 1.21 -35.65
N THR A 384 -4.96 1.39 -35.36
CA THR A 384 -4.18 0.37 -34.66
C THR A 384 -4.60 0.32 -33.19
N VAL A 385 -4.97 -0.88 -32.72
CA VAL A 385 -5.17 -1.13 -31.30
C VAL A 385 -3.82 -1.08 -30.60
N THR A 386 -3.64 -0.10 -29.71
CA THR A 386 -2.38 0.07 -28.98
C THR A 386 -2.34 -0.74 -27.68
N PHE A 387 -3.50 -1.13 -27.16
CA PHE A 387 -3.64 -2.02 -26.01
C PHE A 387 -4.94 -2.82 -26.11
N ASP A 388 -4.85 -4.14 -26.08
CA ASP A 388 -6.00 -5.04 -26.01
C ASP A 388 -6.14 -5.61 -24.60
N PRO A 389 -7.12 -5.12 -23.80
CA PRO A 389 -7.32 -5.60 -22.44
C PRO A 389 -7.50 -7.12 -22.34
N LYS A 390 -8.14 -7.75 -23.32
CA LYS A 390 -8.45 -9.19 -23.30
C LYS A 390 -7.20 -10.06 -23.27
N THR A 391 -6.13 -9.60 -23.91
CA THR A 391 -4.86 -10.34 -24.01
C THR A 391 -3.72 -9.70 -23.21
N GLN A 392 -3.81 -8.44 -22.82
CA GLN A 392 -2.73 -7.69 -22.17
C GLN A 392 -2.96 -7.37 -20.70
N TRP A 393 -4.21 -7.36 -20.22
CA TRP A 393 -4.51 -7.00 -18.84
C TRP A 393 -4.01 -8.07 -17.85
N ASN A 394 -3.27 -7.62 -16.83
CA ASN A 394 -2.79 -8.49 -15.74
C ASN A 394 -3.18 -7.99 -14.33
N GLY A 395 -4.03 -6.97 -14.26
CA GLY A 395 -4.50 -6.37 -13.02
C GLY A 395 -3.52 -5.36 -12.38
N THR A 396 -2.36 -5.09 -12.96
CA THR A 396 -1.36 -4.19 -12.34
C THR A 396 -1.07 -2.98 -13.23
N ILE A 397 -1.15 -1.77 -12.67
CA ILE A 397 -0.75 -0.53 -13.34
C ILE A 397 0.32 0.20 -12.53
N TYR A 398 1.13 1.01 -13.20
CA TYR A 398 2.15 1.83 -12.57
C TYR A 398 2.14 3.27 -13.09
N VAL A 399 2.04 4.25 -12.19
CA VAL A 399 2.14 5.68 -12.50
C VAL A 399 3.53 6.17 -12.11
N GLN A 400 4.34 6.48 -13.10
CA GLN A 400 5.72 6.93 -12.96
C GLN A 400 5.77 8.45 -12.95
N PHE A 401 6.03 9.03 -11.78
CA PHE A 401 6.46 10.43 -11.67
C PHE A 401 7.90 10.59 -12.19
N PRO A 402 8.28 11.80 -12.66
CA PRO A 402 9.65 12.07 -13.06
C PRO A 402 10.61 11.74 -11.91
N THR A 403 11.80 11.26 -12.23
CA THR A 403 12.89 11.13 -11.26
C THR A 403 13.87 12.28 -11.45
N GLY A 404 14.53 12.71 -10.38
CA GLY A 404 15.43 13.84 -10.41
C GLY A 404 16.66 13.60 -9.54
N PRO A 405 17.74 14.38 -9.76
CA PRO A 405 18.94 14.27 -8.94
C PRO A 405 18.60 14.65 -7.49
N ALA A 406 18.94 13.77 -6.56
CA ALA A 406 18.72 13.95 -5.14
C ALA A 406 20.07 13.98 -4.44
N THR A 407 20.44 15.12 -3.86
CA THR A 407 21.75 15.34 -3.24
C THR A 407 22.06 14.44 -2.05
N ALA A 408 21.05 13.79 -1.47
CA ALA A 408 21.18 12.91 -0.29
C ALA A 408 21.37 11.42 -0.61
N ARG A 409 21.11 10.99 -1.86
CA ARG A 409 21.40 9.62 -2.31
C ARG A 409 22.63 9.67 -3.20
N VAL A 410 23.57 8.74 -3.01
CA VAL A 410 24.73 8.51 -3.91
C VAL A 410 24.28 8.27 -5.37
N ASP A 411 22.99 8.01 -5.52
CA ASP A 411 22.40 7.16 -6.51
C ASP A 411 21.37 7.93 -7.39
N ASN A 412 20.96 9.13 -6.94
CA ASN A 412 20.17 10.11 -7.66
C ASN A 412 18.80 9.64 -8.22
N ILE A 413 18.16 8.64 -7.60
CA ILE A 413 16.82 8.18 -8.01
C ILE A 413 15.82 8.44 -6.89
N VAL A 414 15.26 9.65 -6.89
CA VAL A 414 14.09 9.98 -6.07
C VAL A 414 13.01 10.50 -7.00
N ALA A 415 11.73 10.18 -6.71
CA ALA A 415 10.63 10.84 -7.39
C ALA A 415 10.78 12.35 -7.21
N THR A 416 10.74 13.10 -8.32
CA THR A 416 10.78 14.56 -8.33
C THR A 416 9.50 15.07 -7.66
N ARG A 417 9.56 15.23 -6.33
CA ARG A 417 8.49 15.79 -5.50
C ARG A 417 8.08 17.16 -6.00
N VAL A 418 9.07 17.95 -6.45
CA VAL A 418 8.93 19.36 -6.84
C VAL A 418 9.35 19.57 -8.28
N LYS A 419 8.44 20.08 -9.12
CA LYS A 419 8.73 20.42 -10.51
C LYS A 419 8.53 21.91 -10.76
N ASN A 420 9.51 22.55 -11.38
CA ASN A 420 9.36 23.92 -11.87
C ASN A 420 8.74 23.87 -13.28
N LEU A 421 7.54 24.44 -13.43
CA LEU A 421 6.81 24.51 -14.71
C LEU A 421 6.89 25.88 -15.39
N GLY A 422 7.76 26.79 -14.91
CA GLY A 422 8.20 27.97 -15.64
C GLY A 422 7.39 29.25 -15.47
N ILE A 423 6.20 29.23 -14.85
CA ILE A 423 5.34 30.44 -14.75
C ILE A 423 4.84 30.73 -13.32
N SER A 424 4.71 29.73 -12.43
CA SER A 424 4.23 29.94 -11.05
C SER A 424 4.90 29.00 -10.05
N GLY A 425 6.16 29.30 -9.70
CA GLY A 425 6.88 28.61 -8.62
C GLY A 425 7.02 27.09 -8.78
N THR A 426 7.33 26.43 -7.68
CA THR A 426 7.53 24.98 -7.55
C THR A 426 6.21 24.23 -7.38
N THR A 427 5.90 23.28 -8.24
CA THR A 427 4.72 22.40 -8.17
C THR A 427 5.03 21.12 -7.40
N ASN A 428 4.30 20.82 -6.32
CA ASN A 428 4.43 19.53 -5.64
C ASN A 428 3.50 18.50 -6.29
N LEU A 429 4.05 17.40 -6.78
CA LEU A 429 3.32 16.37 -7.50
C LEU A 429 2.89 15.23 -6.57
N SER A 430 1.67 14.74 -6.77
CA SER A 430 1.14 13.54 -6.11
C SER A 430 0.15 12.81 -7.01
N LEU A 431 -0.12 11.54 -6.73
CA LEU A 431 -1.19 10.78 -7.36
C LEU A 431 -2.44 10.89 -6.50
N GLN A 432 -3.57 11.22 -7.12
CA GLN A 432 -4.88 11.15 -6.50
C GLN A 432 -5.68 10.02 -7.16
N VAL A 433 -6.25 9.14 -6.34
CA VAL A 433 -7.05 8.00 -6.78
C VAL A 433 -8.50 8.23 -6.38
N VAL A 434 -9.41 8.20 -7.35
CA VAL A 434 -10.83 8.46 -7.15
C VAL A 434 -11.70 7.33 -7.73
N ASN A 435 -12.98 7.31 -7.34
CA ASN A 435 -14.00 6.39 -7.87
C ASN A 435 -13.64 4.90 -7.74
N GLY A 436 -12.96 4.53 -6.64
CA GLY A 436 -12.41 3.20 -6.41
C GLY A 436 -13.33 2.21 -5.69
N HIS A 437 -14.57 2.57 -5.35
CA HIS A 437 -15.50 1.68 -4.61
C HIS A 437 -15.64 0.31 -5.31
N LYS A 438 -15.65 0.29 -6.65
CA LYS A 438 -15.54 -0.92 -7.49
C LYS A 438 -14.27 -0.87 -8.33
N ILE A 439 -13.32 -1.75 -8.02
CA ILE A 439 -12.05 -1.81 -8.75
C ILE A 439 -12.17 -2.63 -10.05
N PRO A 440 -11.28 -2.39 -11.03
CA PRO A 440 -11.06 -3.30 -12.15
C PRO A 440 -10.82 -4.73 -11.66
N ASN A 441 -11.53 -5.71 -12.21
CA ASN A 441 -11.32 -7.11 -11.88
C ASN A 441 -11.74 -7.96 -13.07
N ALA A 442 -10.94 -7.99 -14.13
CA ALA A 442 -11.34 -8.65 -15.37
C ALA A 442 -11.76 -10.12 -15.15
N PRO A 443 -12.82 -10.61 -15.83
CA PRO A 443 -13.31 -11.97 -15.65
C PRO A 443 -12.26 -12.98 -16.07
N THR A 444 -11.88 -13.87 -15.14
CA THR A 444 -10.96 -14.98 -15.41
C THR A 444 -11.61 -16.01 -16.35
N GLU A 445 -10.82 -16.96 -16.84
CA GLU A 445 -11.30 -18.08 -17.67
C GLU A 445 -12.41 -18.92 -17.00
N ASN A 446 -12.48 -18.86 -15.67
CA ASN A 446 -13.45 -19.59 -14.84
C ASN A 446 -14.63 -18.72 -14.40
N ASP A 447 -14.69 -17.44 -14.78
CA ASP A 447 -15.79 -16.54 -14.40
C ASP A 447 -17.07 -16.85 -15.19
N THR A 448 -18.04 -17.49 -14.53
CA THR A 448 -19.33 -17.88 -15.11
C THR A 448 -20.32 -16.71 -15.23
N THR A 449 -19.97 -15.53 -14.71
CA THR A 449 -20.84 -14.34 -14.77
C THR A 449 -20.83 -13.64 -16.13
N VAL A 450 -19.96 -14.08 -17.04
CA VAL A 450 -19.83 -13.63 -18.44
C VAL A 450 -19.76 -14.82 -19.41
N SER A 451 -20.06 -14.55 -20.69
CA SER A 451 -19.94 -15.52 -21.78
C SER A 451 -18.49 -15.99 -21.95
N ALA A 452 -18.28 -17.22 -22.40
CA ALA A 452 -16.93 -17.79 -22.56
C ALA A 452 -16.02 -16.93 -23.48
N GLY A 453 -16.60 -16.27 -24.49
CA GLY A 453 -15.88 -15.35 -25.37
C GLY A 453 -15.37 -14.07 -24.72
N ASP A 454 -15.96 -13.66 -23.58
CA ASP A 454 -15.61 -12.43 -22.85
C ASP A 454 -14.60 -12.67 -21.72
N ARG A 455 -14.20 -13.93 -21.51
CA ARG A 455 -13.27 -14.32 -20.43
C ARG A 455 -11.82 -14.15 -20.84
N PHE A 456 -11.00 -13.77 -19.88
CA PHE A 456 -9.57 -13.54 -20.09
C PHE A 456 -8.83 -14.81 -19.66
N LYS A 457 -7.89 -15.29 -20.48
CA LYS A 457 -7.26 -16.61 -20.29
C LYS A 457 -6.29 -16.69 -19.11
N ASN A 458 -5.73 -15.59 -18.62
CA ASN A 458 -4.70 -15.60 -17.58
C ASN A 458 -4.64 -14.35 -16.64
N PRO A 459 -5.71 -13.59 -16.35
CA PRO A 459 -5.57 -12.49 -15.41
C PRO A 459 -5.52 -13.05 -13.97
N ASN A 460 -4.61 -12.51 -13.16
CA ASN A 460 -4.76 -12.61 -11.71
C ASN A 460 -6.01 -11.80 -11.32
N PRO A 461 -6.91 -12.34 -10.46
CA PRO A 461 -8.07 -11.59 -10.00
C PRO A 461 -7.63 -10.32 -9.27
N GLY A 462 -8.47 -9.30 -9.33
CA GLY A 462 -8.28 -8.02 -8.64
C GLY A 462 -7.39 -7.02 -9.36
N PHE A 463 -6.91 -6.05 -8.59
CA PHE A 463 -6.25 -4.87 -9.14
C PHE A 463 -5.21 -4.26 -8.21
N THR A 464 -4.10 -3.81 -8.78
CA THR A 464 -3.05 -3.07 -8.07
C THR A 464 -2.69 -1.80 -8.83
N VAL A 465 -2.67 -0.68 -8.11
CA VAL A 465 -2.11 0.59 -8.56
C VAL A 465 -0.82 0.88 -7.79
N ALA A 466 0.25 1.13 -8.53
CA ALA A 466 1.55 1.45 -7.94
C ALA A 466 2.11 2.78 -8.47
N THR A 467 2.92 3.46 -7.68
CA THR A 467 3.61 4.69 -8.09
C THR A 467 4.89 4.89 -7.29
N ASN A 468 5.88 5.56 -7.86
CA ASN A 468 7.05 6.05 -7.12
C ASN A 468 6.77 7.33 -6.30
N GLY A 469 5.57 7.92 -6.41
CA GLY A 469 5.20 9.16 -5.72
C GLY A 469 4.26 8.97 -4.53
N PRO A 470 3.91 10.07 -3.84
CA PRO A 470 2.85 10.09 -2.83
C PRO A 470 1.46 9.79 -3.44
N LEU A 471 0.61 9.09 -2.70
CA LEU A 471 -0.74 8.72 -3.14
C LEU A 471 -1.81 9.17 -2.13
N TYR A 472 -2.85 9.80 -2.64
CA TYR A 472 -4.04 10.23 -1.92
C TYR A 472 -5.24 9.46 -2.46
N LEU A 473 -5.82 8.60 -1.64
CA LEU A 473 -7.02 7.85 -1.98
C LEU A 473 -8.23 8.56 -1.41
N ILE A 474 -9.23 8.82 -2.26
CA ILE A 474 -10.46 9.51 -1.89
C ILE A 474 -11.62 8.53 -1.89
N GLY A 475 -12.37 8.53 -0.78
CA GLY A 475 -13.60 7.78 -0.62
C GLY A 475 -13.38 6.29 -0.39
N ASN A 476 -14.46 5.53 -0.64
CA ASN A 476 -14.46 4.08 -0.47
C ASN A 476 -13.63 3.40 -1.57
N TYR A 477 -12.98 2.29 -1.22
CA TYR A 477 -12.15 1.55 -2.17
C TYR A 477 -12.34 0.05 -2.01
N ASN A 478 -12.78 -0.60 -3.09
CA ASN A 478 -13.07 -2.04 -3.10
C ASN A 478 -14.04 -2.47 -1.98
N SER A 479 -15.09 -1.68 -1.77
CA SER A 479 -16.04 -1.80 -0.66
C SER A 479 -17.37 -1.15 -1.05
N ASP A 480 -18.44 -1.47 -0.33
CA ASP A 480 -19.75 -0.84 -0.56
C ASP A 480 -19.92 0.49 0.18
N GLY A 481 -19.10 0.77 1.21
CA GLY A 481 -19.13 2.01 1.95
C GLY A 481 -20.30 2.13 2.93
N ILE A 482 -20.93 1.01 3.28
CA ILE A 482 -22.09 0.95 4.18
C ILE A 482 -21.62 0.44 5.55
N GLN A 483 -21.64 1.30 6.57
CA GLN A 483 -21.14 0.95 7.90
C GLN A 483 -21.80 -0.28 8.54
N ALA A 484 -23.03 -0.61 8.13
CA ALA A 484 -23.81 -1.73 8.65
C ALA A 484 -23.46 -3.09 8.02
N THR A 485 -22.76 -3.12 6.89
CA THR A 485 -22.26 -4.34 6.24
C THR A 485 -20.78 -4.54 6.58
N GLY A 486 -20.29 -5.77 6.47
CA GLY A 486 -18.88 -6.11 6.72
C GLY A 486 -18.35 -5.85 8.13
N ALA A 487 -17.06 -6.10 8.32
CA ALA A 487 -16.27 -5.74 9.49
C ALA A 487 -14.79 -5.61 9.13
N ALA A 488 -13.93 -5.25 10.08
CA ALA A 488 -12.46 -5.26 9.89
C ALA A 488 -11.87 -6.63 9.49
N ASP A 489 -12.57 -7.72 9.80
CA ASP A 489 -12.18 -9.12 9.56
C ASP A 489 -13.23 -9.94 8.79
N VAL A 490 -14.24 -9.27 8.22
CA VAL A 490 -15.31 -9.91 7.45
C VAL A 490 -15.48 -9.12 6.15
N PRO A 491 -15.32 -9.74 4.97
CA PRO A 491 -15.52 -9.06 3.69
C PRO A 491 -16.97 -8.63 3.53
N ASP A 492 -17.19 -7.61 2.70
CA ASP A 492 -18.52 -7.17 2.33
C ASP A 492 -19.25 -8.22 1.48
N THR A 493 -20.55 -8.38 1.74
CA THR A 493 -21.46 -9.18 0.93
C THR A 493 -22.36 -8.26 0.11
N TRP A 494 -21.78 -7.42 -0.73
CA TRP A 494 -22.57 -6.59 -1.65
C TRP A 494 -23.13 -7.39 -2.82
N ILE A 495 -24.24 -6.88 -3.34
CA ILE A 495 -24.97 -7.44 -4.44
C ILE A 495 -24.97 -6.40 -5.57
N ASP A 496 -24.63 -6.81 -6.79
CA ASP A 496 -24.67 -5.91 -7.93
C ASP A 496 -26.13 -5.61 -8.37
N ALA A 497 -26.29 -4.69 -9.35
CA ALA A 497 -27.62 -4.31 -9.85
C ALA A 497 -28.43 -5.47 -10.47
N LYS A 498 -27.86 -6.66 -10.61
CA LYS A 498 -28.50 -7.89 -11.12
C LYS A 498 -28.71 -8.94 -10.02
N SER A 499 -28.67 -8.54 -8.76
CA SER A 499 -28.85 -9.44 -7.62
C SER A 499 -27.74 -10.50 -7.47
N ARG A 500 -26.52 -10.25 -7.98
CA ARG A 500 -25.40 -11.21 -7.89
C ARG A 500 -24.45 -10.83 -6.75
N PRO A 501 -24.04 -11.77 -5.88
CA PRO A 501 -22.99 -11.53 -4.89
C PRO A 501 -21.67 -11.20 -5.60
N TYR A 502 -20.99 -10.15 -5.15
CA TYR A 502 -19.63 -9.85 -5.60
C TYR A 502 -18.70 -10.02 -4.39
N LEU A 503 -17.74 -10.93 -4.46
CA LEU A 503 -16.72 -11.05 -3.42
C LEU A 503 -15.70 -9.94 -3.62
N GLU A 504 -15.20 -9.33 -2.55
CA GLU A 504 -14.11 -8.35 -2.61
C GLU A 504 -12.89 -8.98 -3.32
N PRO A 505 -12.54 -8.56 -4.55
CA PRO A 505 -11.33 -9.02 -5.19
C PRO A 505 -10.11 -8.48 -4.45
N PRO A 506 -8.94 -9.12 -4.57
CA PRO A 506 -7.75 -8.62 -3.91
C PRO A 506 -7.32 -7.27 -4.53
N ALA A 507 -7.11 -6.26 -3.67
CA ALA A 507 -6.72 -4.93 -4.11
C ALA A 507 -5.37 -4.52 -3.50
N GLY A 508 -4.52 -3.88 -4.29
CA GLY A 508 -3.18 -3.45 -3.89
C GLY A 508 -2.90 -1.98 -4.19
N ILE A 509 -2.26 -1.29 -3.25
CA ILE A 509 -1.71 0.04 -3.44
C ILE A 509 -0.24 0.02 -3.03
N ALA A 510 0.65 0.48 -3.92
CA ALA A 510 2.07 0.66 -3.61
C ALA A 510 2.54 2.08 -3.93
N CYS A 511 3.02 2.83 -2.94
CA CYS A 511 3.38 4.22 -3.10
C CYS A 511 4.48 4.67 -2.13
N ASP A 512 4.98 5.89 -2.30
CA ASP A 512 5.95 6.49 -1.37
C ASP A 512 5.33 6.77 0.01
N SER A 513 4.16 7.42 0.01
CA SER A 513 3.36 7.69 1.21
C SER A 513 1.88 7.53 0.88
N PHE A 514 1.09 6.98 1.80
CA PHE A 514 -0.33 6.75 1.62
C PHE A 514 -1.18 7.64 2.53
N THR A 515 -2.09 8.41 1.93
CA THR A 515 -3.05 9.27 2.65
C THR A 515 -4.47 8.83 2.30
N ILE A 516 -5.32 8.68 3.33
CA ILE A 516 -6.75 8.42 3.17
C ILE A 516 -7.51 9.72 3.34
N LEU A 517 -8.39 9.99 2.40
CA LEU A 517 -9.35 11.08 2.42
C LEU A 517 -10.76 10.49 2.30
N SER A 518 -11.68 10.96 3.13
CA SER A 518 -13.02 10.40 3.23
C SER A 518 -13.85 10.67 1.98
N LYS A 519 -15.05 10.09 1.88
CA LYS A 519 -16.01 10.42 0.82
C LYS A 519 -16.56 11.86 0.90
N ASN A 520 -16.41 12.52 2.06
CA ASN A 520 -16.73 13.94 2.21
C ASN A 520 -15.60 14.83 1.66
N TRP A 521 -14.42 14.26 1.44
CA TRP A 521 -13.38 14.96 0.72
C TRP A 521 -13.87 15.19 -0.71
N ILE A 522 -14.02 16.45 -1.07
CA ILE A 522 -14.34 16.84 -2.42
C ILE A 522 -13.00 16.96 -3.15
N PRO A 523 -12.64 16.02 -4.04
CA PRO A 523 -11.64 16.33 -5.06
C PRO A 523 -12.16 17.56 -5.82
N GLY A 524 -11.32 18.44 -6.35
CA GLY A 524 -11.72 19.75 -6.92
C GLY A 524 -13.01 19.71 -7.80
N PRO A 525 -13.59 20.84 -8.25
CA PRO A 525 -14.84 20.87 -9.04
C PRO A 525 -14.71 20.18 -10.42
N GLN A 526 -13.58 19.54 -10.65
CA GLN A 526 -13.18 18.68 -11.75
C GLN A 526 -13.67 17.23 -11.60
N ASP A 527 -14.11 16.80 -10.41
CA ASP A 527 -14.24 15.38 -10.09
C ASP A 527 -15.63 14.95 -9.56
N ILE A 528 -16.64 15.84 -9.59
CA ILE A 528 -18.02 15.55 -9.14
C ILE A 528 -19.05 15.74 -10.26
N ASP A 529 -19.14 14.77 -11.15
CA ASP A 529 -20.43 14.53 -11.82
C ASP A 529 -20.76 13.03 -11.68
N GLY A 530 -21.27 12.66 -10.50
CA GLY A 530 -21.73 11.29 -10.27
C GLY A 530 -21.85 10.79 -8.83
N ILE A 531 -21.34 11.50 -7.81
CA ILE A 531 -21.39 11.02 -6.42
C ILE A 531 -22.81 11.11 -5.82
N ALA A 532 -23.72 11.90 -6.42
CA ALA A 532 -25.13 11.87 -6.08
C ALA A 532 -25.80 10.58 -6.58
N GLY A 533 -25.63 9.48 -5.85
CA GLY A 533 -26.41 8.24 -6.00
C GLY A 533 -25.65 6.97 -6.39
N ARG A 534 -24.32 7.01 -6.55
CA ARG A 534 -23.51 5.78 -6.80
C ARG A 534 -22.85 5.21 -5.54
N ASP A 535 -22.62 6.02 -4.51
CA ASP A 535 -22.13 5.58 -3.21
C ASP A 535 -23.33 5.34 -2.30
N GLY A 536 -23.79 4.08 -2.24
CA GLY A 536 -25.01 3.68 -1.55
C GLY A 536 -25.06 4.19 -0.10
N GLY A 537 -25.81 5.26 0.15
CA GLY A 537 -26.24 5.66 1.49
C GLY A 537 -26.10 7.15 1.80
N GLY A 538 -27.22 7.87 1.73
CA GLY A 538 -27.47 9.09 2.51
C GLY A 538 -27.18 10.43 1.82
N THR A 539 -27.95 11.45 2.24
CA THR A 539 -27.79 12.85 1.82
C THR A 539 -26.39 13.35 2.19
N ILE A 540 -25.53 13.54 1.19
CA ILE A 540 -24.16 14.02 1.36
C ILE A 540 -24.19 15.44 1.94
N ARG A 541 -23.70 15.59 3.18
CA ARG A 541 -23.46 16.91 3.78
C ARG A 541 -22.14 17.43 3.22
N HIS A 542 -22.19 18.13 2.09
CA HIS A 542 -21.00 18.78 1.54
C HIS A 542 -20.33 19.65 2.61
N ASN A 543 -19.00 19.59 2.65
CA ASN A 543 -18.14 20.41 3.48
C ASN A 543 -18.49 21.90 3.24
N ARG A 544 -19.27 22.46 4.15
CA ARG A 544 -19.93 23.75 4.01
C ARG A 544 -19.14 24.76 4.83
N LEU A 545 -18.19 25.44 4.19
CA LEU A 545 -17.88 26.87 4.34
C LEU A 545 -16.64 27.20 3.48
N LEU A 546 -16.91 27.85 2.34
CA LEU A 546 -15.91 28.43 1.46
C LEU A 546 -15.44 29.77 2.06
N SER A 547 -14.67 29.71 3.15
CA SER A 547 -14.01 30.90 3.71
C SER A 547 -12.51 30.88 3.42
N ASN A 548 -11.99 32.07 3.13
CA ASN A 548 -10.60 32.41 2.84
C ASN A 548 -9.57 32.13 3.97
N THR A 549 -9.97 31.42 5.02
CA THR A 549 -9.15 31.11 6.21
C THR A 549 -9.01 29.62 6.47
N ASN A 550 -9.47 28.77 5.54
CA ASN A 550 -9.62 27.35 5.80
C ASN A 550 -8.31 26.52 5.69
N SER A 551 -7.35 26.84 6.54
CA SER A 551 -6.19 26.02 6.88
C SER A 551 -6.42 25.22 8.16
N ASN A 552 -7.67 25.14 8.63
CA ASN A 552 -8.03 24.63 9.94
C ASN A 552 -8.88 23.36 9.78
N MET A 553 -8.45 22.30 10.46
CA MET A 553 -9.09 20.98 10.48
C MET A 553 -10.61 21.02 10.70
N THR A 554 -11.12 22.01 11.45
CA THR A 554 -12.55 22.18 11.78
C THR A 554 -13.49 22.36 10.58
N ASN A 555 -12.95 22.56 9.38
CA ASN A 555 -13.73 22.65 8.14
C ASN A 555 -13.29 21.58 7.12
N ARG A 556 -12.77 20.45 7.57
CA ARG A 556 -12.46 19.28 6.73
C ARG A 556 -13.13 18.05 7.35
N ASN A 557 -14.45 18.11 7.49
CA ASN A 557 -15.20 17.06 8.16
C ASN A 557 -15.15 15.77 7.34
N SER A 558 -14.75 14.67 7.99
CA SER A 558 -14.77 13.36 7.37
C SER A 558 -16.16 12.69 7.40
N ASP A 559 -16.28 11.51 6.80
CA ASP A 559 -17.41 10.59 6.96
C ASP A 559 -16.90 9.15 7.03
N PHE A 560 -17.77 8.22 7.40
CA PHE A 560 -17.50 6.79 7.32
C PHE A 560 -16.91 6.44 5.95
N THR A 561 -15.74 5.82 6.00
CA THR A 561 -14.97 5.45 4.82
C THR A 561 -14.38 4.06 5.03
N GLU A 562 -14.53 3.23 4.02
CA GLU A 562 -14.21 1.80 4.07
C GLU A 562 -13.32 1.40 2.92
N LEU A 563 -12.23 0.68 3.21
CA LEU A 563 -11.27 0.23 2.21
C LEU A 563 -10.96 -1.26 2.42
N SER A 564 -11.05 -2.04 1.34
CA SER A 564 -10.52 -3.41 1.27
C SER A 564 -9.30 -3.45 0.36
N VAL A 565 -8.11 -3.25 0.94
CA VAL A 565 -6.87 -3.02 0.17
C VAL A 565 -5.62 -3.36 0.96
N SER A 566 -4.67 -4.04 0.33
CA SER A 566 -3.30 -4.18 0.84
C SER A 566 -2.48 -2.96 0.43
N VAL A 567 -1.75 -2.37 1.37
CA VAL A 567 -0.96 -1.16 1.15
C VAL A 567 0.50 -1.45 1.43
N LEU A 568 1.36 -1.05 0.49
CA LEU A 568 2.81 -1.03 0.63
C LEU A 568 3.25 0.42 0.52
N THR A 569 3.78 0.98 1.59
CA THR A 569 4.15 2.40 1.64
C THR A 569 5.32 2.64 2.55
N GLY A 570 5.96 3.80 2.38
CA GLY A 570 6.96 4.31 3.29
C GLY A 570 6.35 5.14 4.41
N LEU A 571 7.17 5.41 5.43
CA LEU A 571 6.88 6.32 6.54
C LEU A 571 8.12 7.17 6.85
N LYS A 572 7.97 8.20 7.69
CA LYS A 572 9.12 8.85 8.34
C LYS A 572 9.36 8.16 9.68
N PRO A 573 10.46 7.43 9.92
CA PRO A 573 10.65 6.73 11.19
C PRO A 573 10.84 7.71 12.34
N THR A 574 10.44 7.29 13.56
CA THR A 574 10.83 7.98 14.77
C THR A 574 12.34 7.95 14.90
N ASN A 575 12.95 9.14 14.99
CA ASN A 575 14.37 9.27 15.25
C ASN A 575 14.57 9.48 16.76
N TYR A 576 15.32 8.56 17.35
CA TYR A 576 15.53 8.48 18.79
C TYR A 576 16.26 9.67 19.44
N SER A 577 17.00 10.50 18.68
CA SER A 577 17.75 11.65 19.21
C SER A 577 17.07 13.00 18.99
N SER A 578 15.88 13.01 18.40
CA SER A 578 15.18 14.24 18.00
C SER A 578 13.70 14.20 18.38
N THR A 579 12.98 15.29 18.13
CA THR A 579 11.51 15.35 18.28
C THR A 579 10.76 14.74 17.09
N VAL A 580 11.46 14.06 16.17
CA VAL A 580 10.86 13.42 15.00
C VAL A 580 10.18 12.14 15.42
N ILE A 581 8.86 12.11 15.29
CA ILE A 581 8.03 10.92 15.54
C ILE A 581 7.36 10.47 14.25
N SER A 582 7.23 9.15 14.08
CA SER A 582 6.59 8.54 12.91
C SER A 582 5.08 8.74 12.91
N GLY A 583 4.50 8.79 14.10
CA GLY A 583 3.07 8.68 14.35
C GLY A 583 2.58 7.24 14.51
N GLY A 584 3.48 6.25 14.44
CA GLY A 584 3.18 4.83 14.62
C GLY A 584 2.21 4.24 13.59
N ALA A 585 1.94 2.94 13.71
CA ALA A 585 1.04 2.20 12.83
C ALA A 585 -0.39 2.74 12.81
N HIS A 586 -0.85 3.34 13.91
CA HIS A 586 -2.15 3.99 14.00
C HIS A 586 -2.24 5.27 13.13
N ASN A 587 -1.13 5.87 12.70
CA ASN A 587 -1.12 6.94 11.69
C ASN A 587 -0.22 6.59 10.50
N PHE A 588 -0.08 5.30 10.20
CA PHE A 588 0.70 4.83 9.08
C PHE A 588 0.04 5.19 7.74
N PRO A 589 -1.27 4.90 7.52
CA PRO A 589 -2.07 5.76 6.67
C PRO A 589 -2.14 7.15 7.27
N ARG A 590 -1.88 8.16 6.45
CA ARG A 590 -1.96 9.57 6.85
C ARG A 590 -3.41 10.07 6.73
N PHE A 591 -3.75 11.07 7.54
CA PHE A 591 -5.06 11.73 7.54
C PHE A 591 -4.88 13.24 7.48
N LEU A 592 -5.84 13.93 6.86
CA LEU A 592 -5.85 15.40 6.67
C LEU A 592 -7.22 16.04 6.96
N GLU A 593 -8.10 15.30 7.63
CA GLU A 593 -9.49 15.65 7.91
C GLU A 593 -9.78 15.56 9.42
N ASP A 594 -10.88 16.17 9.84
CA ASP A 594 -11.47 15.99 11.16
C ASP A 594 -12.31 14.70 11.19
N TRP A 595 -11.81 13.68 11.91
CA TRP A 595 -12.51 12.41 12.18
C TRP A 595 -13.05 12.31 13.60
N SER A 596 -13.16 13.44 14.31
CA SER A 596 -13.76 13.52 15.63
C SER A 596 -15.25 13.13 15.60
N GLY A 597 -15.86 12.98 16.79
CA GLY A 597 -17.27 12.58 16.89
C GLY A 597 -17.53 11.08 16.66
N GLY A 598 -16.48 10.27 16.63
CA GLY A 598 -16.58 8.80 16.56
C GLY A 598 -16.73 8.24 15.15
N ILE A 599 -16.40 9.03 14.12
CA ILE A 599 -16.40 8.62 12.71
C ILE A 599 -15.41 7.48 12.52
N LYS A 600 -15.83 6.41 11.85
CA LYS A 600 -15.00 5.21 11.64
C LYS A 600 -14.30 5.25 10.29
N CYS A 601 -13.02 4.91 10.31
CA CYS A 601 -12.28 4.47 9.12
C CYS A 601 -12.10 2.96 9.24
N ARG A 602 -12.74 2.21 8.34
CA ARG A 602 -12.64 0.74 8.31
C ARG A 602 -11.64 0.30 7.26
N LEU A 603 -10.67 -0.50 7.68
CA LEU A 603 -9.62 -1.04 6.81
C LEU A 603 -9.60 -2.56 6.92
N ARG A 604 -9.98 -3.24 5.84
CA ARG A 604 -9.69 -4.65 5.59
C ARG A 604 -8.41 -4.70 4.78
N THR A 605 -7.28 -5.00 5.42
CA THR A 605 -6.00 -4.59 4.88
C THR A 605 -4.85 -5.52 5.27
N SER A 606 -3.76 -5.33 4.53
CA SER A 606 -2.40 -5.68 4.88
C SER A 606 -1.60 -4.39 4.77
N LEU A 607 -1.18 -3.81 5.90
CA LEU A 607 -0.41 -2.57 5.95
C LEU A 607 1.08 -2.88 6.07
N ASN A 608 1.85 -2.52 5.04
CA ASN A 608 3.25 -2.93 4.89
C ASN A 608 4.18 -1.71 4.84
N ALA A 609 4.83 -1.41 5.96
CA ALA A 609 5.86 -0.37 6.08
C ALA A 609 7.20 -0.93 5.61
N MET A 610 7.57 -0.65 4.36
CA MET A 610 8.72 -1.30 3.74
C MET A 610 10.01 -0.48 3.80
N PHE A 611 9.92 0.84 3.84
CA PHE A 611 11.03 1.76 3.66
C PHE A 611 10.77 3.12 4.35
N GLU A 612 11.81 3.94 4.48
CA GLU A 612 11.63 5.37 4.72
C GLU A 612 11.05 6.04 3.46
N SER A 613 10.01 6.84 3.60
CA SER A 613 9.47 7.67 2.52
C SER A 613 10.53 8.69 2.10
N GLU A 614 10.70 8.89 0.79
CA GLU A 614 11.71 9.79 0.23
C GLU A 614 11.09 11.01 -0.47
N ALA A 615 9.80 10.95 -0.83
CA ALA A 615 9.07 12.12 -1.34
C ALA A 615 8.36 12.90 -0.22
N HIS A 616 7.74 12.21 0.73
CA HIS A 616 6.97 12.82 1.82
C HIS A 616 7.62 12.58 3.18
N THR A 617 8.64 13.39 3.48
CA THR A 617 9.59 13.16 4.58
C THR A 617 9.20 13.86 5.89
N ALA A 618 8.05 14.55 5.95
CA ALA A 618 7.68 15.32 7.13
C ALA A 618 7.33 14.42 8.34
N ALA A 619 7.93 14.75 9.48
CA ALA A 619 7.63 14.14 10.77
C ALA A 619 6.18 14.41 11.19
N MET A 620 5.60 13.55 12.02
CA MET A 620 4.34 13.90 12.70
C MET A 620 4.67 14.94 13.80
N PRO A 621 3.97 16.08 13.87
CA PRO A 621 4.14 17.02 14.97
C PRO A 621 3.42 16.53 16.23
N ALA A 622 3.84 17.03 17.40
CA ALA A 622 3.28 16.63 18.69
C ALA A 622 1.78 16.97 18.87
N ALA A 623 1.30 18.04 18.24
CA ALA A 623 -0.10 18.46 18.23
C ALA A 623 -0.48 18.91 16.81
N PRO A 624 -0.93 17.98 15.94
CA PRO A 624 -1.27 18.31 14.56
C PRO A 624 -2.57 19.10 14.50
N GLY A 625 -2.53 20.36 14.06
CA GLY A 625 -3.74 21.18 13.83
C GLY A 625 -4.45 20.91 12.50
N TYR A 626 -4.14 19.79 11.84
CA TYR A 626 -4.57 19.47 10.47
C TYR A 626 -5.37 18.17 10.34
N TYR A 627 -5.47 17.35 11.40
CA TYR A 627 -6.31 16.15 11.43
C TYR A 627 -6.64 15.72 12.86
N ASP A 628 -7.82 15.13 13.04
CA ASP A 628 -8.21 14.42 14.26
C ASP A 628 -8.39 12.95 13.92
N PRO A 629 -7.99 12.00 14.79
CA PRO A 629 -7.93 10.58 14.41
C PRO A 629 -9.31 9.93 14.34
N PRO A 630 -9.54 9.01 13.36
CA PRO A 630 -10.77 8.25 13.31
C PRO A 630 -10.83 7.18 14.40
N ASN A 631 -12.04 6.67 14.63
CA ASN A 631 -12.22 5.34 15.21
C ASN A 631 -11.71 4.30 14.20
N ARG A 632 -10.66 3.58 14.58
CA ARG A 632 -9.97 2.63 13.70
C ARG A 632 -10.60 1.25 13.81
N ASP A 633 -11.33 0.85 12.78
CA ASP A 633 -11.90 -0.49 12.63
C ASP A 633 -11.02 -1.28 11.64
N TRP A 634 -9.84 -1.70 12.09
CA TRP A 634 -8.77 -2.19 11.21
C TRP A 634 -8.44 -3.66 11.46
N GLY A 635 -8.23 -4.38 10.37
CA GLY A 635 -7.82 -5.77 10.44
C GLY A 635 -7.71 -6.40 9.07
N GLN A 636 -7.68 -7.72 9.08
CA GLN A 636 -7.66 -8.54 7.88
C GLN A 636 -8.77 -9.59 7.97
N PRO A 637 -9.47 -9.88 6.86
CA PRO A 637 -10.39 -10.99 6.77
C PRO A 637 -9.84 -12.30 7.33
N ASP A 638 -10.60 -12.95 8.20
CA ASP A 638 -10.21 -14.26 8.72
C ASP A 638 -10.32 -15.32 7.61
N GLN A 639 -9.17 -15.85 7.18
CA GLN A 639 -9.11 -16.89 6.16
C GLN A 639 -9.68 -18.23 6.64
N ALA A 640 -9.75 -18.50 7.95
CA ALA A 640 -10.40 -19.70 8.45
C ALA A 640 -11.92 -19.63 8.23
N ALA A 641 -12.52 -18.46 8.47
CA ALA A 641 -13.92 -18.20 8.19
C ALA A 641 -14.22 -17.98 6.69
N ASN A 642 -13.25 -17.48 5.92
CA ASN A 642 -13.39 -17.12 4.51
C ASN A 642 -12.34 -17.82 3.63
N PRO A 643 -12.35 -19.16 3.52
CA PRO A 643 -11.30 -19.92 2.83
C PRO A 643 -11.21 -19.66 1.32
N ASN A 644 -12.29 -19.14 0.72
CA ASN A 644 -12.37 -18.81 -0.71
C ASN A 644 -11.93 -17.37 -1.02
N LEU A 645 -11.63 -16.55 -0.01
CA LEU A 645 -11.24 -15.17 -0.22
C LEU A 645 -9.76 -15.09 -0.63
N VAL A 646 -9.52 -14.58 -1.83
CA VAL A 646 -8.16 -14.31 -2.32
C VAL A 646 -7.70 -12.96 -1.75
N MET A 647 -6.63 -12.98 -0.96
CA MET A 647 -6.11 -11.79 -0.28
C MET A 647 -4.90 -11.16 -0.98
N ILE A 648 -4.34 -11.82 -1.99
CA ILE A 648 -3.08 -11.42 -2.61
C ILE A 648 -3.37 -10.60 -3.87
N PRO A 649 -3.01 -9.30 -3.90
CA PRO A 649 -3.20 -8.47 -5.08
C PRO A 649 -2.35 -8.95 -6.27
N PRO A 650 -2.78 -8.66 -7.51
CA PRO A 650 -1.96 -8.93 -8.69
C PRO A 650 -0.63 -8.18 -8.59
N GLY A 651 0.46 -8.89 -8.84
CA GLY A 651 1.82 -8.33 -8.76
C GLY A 651 2.29 -7.94 -7.35
N TRP A 652 1.63 -8.40 -6.29
CA TRP A 652 2.08 -8.15 -4.92
C TRP A 652 3.42 -8.80 -4.58
N ILE A 653 4.21 -8.17 -3.70
CA ILE A 653 5.58 -8.58 -3.40
C ILE A 653 5.68 -9.91 -2.63
N GLN A 654 6.84 -10.54 -2.76
CA GLN A 654 7.18 -11.75 -2.03
C GLN A 654 8.30 -11.50 -1.02
N VAL A 655 8.12 -12.03 0.19
CA VAL A 655 9.12 -12.05 1.26
C VAL A 655 9.66 -13.45 1.47
N ILE A 656 10.88 -13.53 1.99
CA ILE A 656 11.50 -14.78 2.40
C ILE A 656 10.93 -15.16 3.77
N ASP A 657 10.29 -16.31 3.86
CA ASP A 657 9.78 -16.89 5.10
C ASP A 657 10.61 -18.11 5.49
N PHE A 658 10.81 -18.25 6.80
CA PHE A 658 11.56 -19.33 7.41
C PHE A 658 10.61 -20.13 8.29
N ARG A 659 10.42 -21.40 7.98
CA ARG A 659 9.63 -22.29 8.82
C ARG A 659 10.47 -23.42 9.37
N MET A 660 10.41 -23.56 10.68
CA MET A 660 10.77 -24.80 11.34
C MET A 660 9.62 -25.79 11.18
N GLY A 661 9.92 -26.94 10.59
CA GLY A 661 9.01 -28.06 10.51
C GLY A 661 8.98 -28.87 11.81
N GLY A 662 8.29 -30.00 11.75
CA GLY A 662 8.18 -30.92 12.89
C GLY A 662 9.54 -31.43 13.36
N ILE A 663 9.61 -31.74 14.66
CA ILE A 663 10.73 -32.47 15.24
C ILE A 663 10.40 -33.96 15.18
N THR A 664 11.26 -34.74 14.55
CA THR A 664 11.14 -36.20 14.45
C THR A 664 12.24 -36.86 15.27
N PRO A 665 11.89 -37.68 16.27
CA PRO A 665 12.87 -38.52 16.97
C PRO A 665 13.49 -39.54 16.01
N LEU A 666 14.80 -39.72 16.08
CA LEU A 666 15.55 -40.74 15.36
C LEU A 666 16.22 -41.71 16.33
N ASN A 667 16.50 -42.93 15.86
CA ASN A 667 17.48 -43.79 16.52
C ASN A 667 18.91 -43.46 16.04
N GLU A 668 19.92 -43.96 16.76
CA GLU A 668 21.33 -43.65 16.49
C GLU A 668 21.76 -44.02 15.06
N ALA A 669 21.34 -45.20 14.56
CA ALA A 669 21.69 -45.65 13.22
C ALA A 669 21.07 -44.77 12.11
N ALA A 670 19.81 -44.39 12.25
CA ALA A 670 19.12 -43.50 11.30
C ALA A 670 19.72 -42.10 11.32
N TYR A 671 20.07 -41.59 12.51
CA TYR A 671 20.77 -40.32 12.63
C TYR A 671 22.12 -40.35 11.92
N GLU A 672 22.96 -41.36 12.19
CA GLU A 672 24.29 -41.50 11.58
C GLU A 672 24.22 -41.66 10.06
N ALA A 673 23.22 -42.38 9.53
CA ALA A 673 23.00 -42.51 8.09
C ALA A 673 22.67 -41.17 7.42
N GLU A 674 21.83 -40.35 8.06
CA GLU A 674 21.41 -39.05 7.51
C GLU A 674 22.53 -38.00 7.58
N VAL A 675 23.32 -37.97 8.65
CA VAL A 675 24.41 -36.99 8.81
C VAL A 675 25.70 -37.40 8.09
N ALA A 676 25.86 -38.66 7.68
CA ALA A 676 27.07 -39.14 7.02
C ALA A 676 27.40 -38.38 5.74
N SER A 677 26.41 -37.91 4.99
CA SER A 677 26.60 -37.11 3.77
C SER A 677 26.89 -35.62 4.04
N LEU A 678 26.74 -35.18 5.29
CA LEU A 678 26.94 -33.80 5.74
C LEU A 678 28.26 -33.60 6.50
N ARG A 679 28.99 -34.69 6.78
CA ARG A 679 30.32 -34.71 7.36
C ARG A 679 31.35 -34.80 6.24
#